data_AF-A0A6P4E6B5-F1
#
_entry.id   AF-A0A6P4E6B5-F1
#
_cell.length_a   1.000
_cell.length_b   1.000
_cell.length_c   1.000
_cell.angle_alpha   90.00
_cell.angle_beta   90.00
_cell.angle_gamma   90.00
#
_symmetry.space_group_name_H-M   'P 1'
#
loop_
_entity.id
_entity.type
_entity.pdbx_description
1 polymer ?
#
loop_
_entity_poly.entity_id
_entity_poly.type
_entity_poly.pdbx_seq_one_letter_code
_entity_poly.pdbx_strand_id
1 'polypeptide(L)'
;MVHFDDVSLYGTPKEEPMPNIPIVSEKVSANFLKSQLQSWFQPTDNRLAMKLFGSRKALVKERIRQKTSGHWVIHPCSSFRFYWDLCMLLLLVANLIILPVAISFFNDDLSTRWIAFNCLSDTIFLIDIVVNFRTGIMQQDNAEQVILDPKLIAKHYLRTWFFLDLISSIPLDYIFLIFNQIMKLQDFSDSFQILHAGRALRILRLAKLLSLVRLLRLSRLVRYVSQWEEVYILQNLQKKSADRRGRMNRKDKDGLTKSNLILKFLNMASVFMRIFNLICMMLLIGHWSGCLQFLVPMLQGFPSNSWVSINELQESYWLEQYSWALFKAMSHMLCIGYGRFPPQSLTDMWLTMLSMISGATCYALFLGHATNLIQSLDSSRRQYREKVKQVEEYMAYRKLPRDMRQRITEYFEHRYQGKFFDEELILGELSEKLREDVINYNCRSLVASVPFFANADSNFVSDVVTKLKYEVFQPGDIIIKEGTIGTKMYFIQEGVVDIVMANGEVATSLSDGSYFGEICLLTNARRVASVRSETYCNLFSLSVDHFNCVLDQYPLMRKTMETVAAERLNKIGKNPNIMHQKDEQLSNPESNTITAVVNALAAEADDCKDDDMDLKENLLHGSESSIAEPVQTIREGLPRPRSGEFRALFEGNTP
;
A
#
# COMPACT_ATOMS: atom_id res chain seq x y z
N MET A 1 -36.99 -20.19 -35.38
CA MET A 1 -37.48 -18.79 -35.42
C MET A 1 -37.66 -18.33 -33.98
N VAL A 2 -36.70 -17.58 -33.45
CA VAL A 2 -36.78 -16.94 -32.13
C VAL A 2 -36.79 -15.44 -32.41
N HIS A 3 -37.87 -14.77 -32.01
CA HIS A 3 -38.06 -13.33 -32.17
C HIS A 3 -36.96 -12.57 -31.43
N PHE A 4 -36.15 -11.85 -32.19
CA PHE A 4 -35.44 -10.66 -31.74
C PHE A 4 -36.46 -9.53 -31.67
N ASP A 5 -36.72 -8.97 -30.50
CA ASP A 5 -37.21 -7.60 -30.32
C ASP A 5 -37.09 -7.22 -28.84
N ASP A 6 -36.04 -6.47 -28.50
CA ASP A 6 -35.98 -5.53 -27.37
C ASP A 6 -34.58 -4.90 -27.26
N VAL A 7 -34.24 -4.04 -28.22
CA VAL A 7 -33.07 -3.13 -28.14
C VAL A 7 -33.61 -1.70 -28.14
N SER A 8 -33.36 -0.93 -27.07
CA SER A 8 -33.58 0.52 -27.09
C SER A 8 -32.43 1.21 -27.84
N LEU A 9 -32.77 2.22 -28.63
CA LEU A 9 -31.87 2.93 -29.55
C LEU A 9 -30.79 3.80 -28.87
N TYR A 10 -30.75 3.81 -27.53
CA TYR A 10 -29.70 4.40 -26.72
C TYR A 10 -29.43 3.42 -25.59
N GLY A 11 -28.20 2.88 -25.52
CA GLY A 11 -27.78 1.82 -24.59
C GLY A 11 -27.75 2.23 -23.12
N THR A 12 -28.89 2.62 -22.56
CA THR A 12 -29.16 2.64 -21.13
C THR A 12 -29.72 1.27 -20.74
N PRO A 13 -29.23 0.63 -19.66
CA PRO A 13 -29.86 -0.57 -19.14
C PRO A 13 -31.33 -0.25 -18.81
N LYS A 14 -32.28 -1.09 -19.24
CA LYS A 14 -33.68 -1.02 -18.77
C LYS A 14 -33.64 -0.92 -17.24
N GLU A 15 -34.25 0.11 -16.67
CA GLU A 15 -34.50 0.16 -15.23
C GLU A 15 -35.37 -1.05 -14.89
N GLU A 16 -34.75 -2.09 -14.31
CA GLU A 16 -35.53 -3.11 -13.61
C GLU A 16 -36.28 -2.39 -12.49
N PRO A 17 -37.61 -2.54 -12.41
CA PRO A 17 -38.38 -1.93 -11.34
C PRO A 17 -37.81 -2.42 -10.01
N MET A 18 -37.68 -1.49 -9.05
CA MET A 18 -37.31 -1.86 -7.68
C MET A 18 -38.14 -3.08 -7.24
N PRO A 19 -37.53 -4.11 -6.61
CA PRO A 19 -38.30 -5.25 -6.15
C PRO A 19 -39.44 -4.73 -5.26
N ASN A 20 -40.67 -5.04 -5.66
CA ASN A 20 -41.89 -4.60 -4.98
C ASN A 20 -41.75 -4.85 -3.48
N ILE A 21 -41.73 -3.77 -2.71
CA ILE A 21 -41.82 -3.82 -1.26
C ILE A 21 -43.24 -4.31 -0.94
N PRO A 22 -43.45 -5.47 -0.30
CA PRO A 22 -44.77 -5.82 0.18
C PRO A 22 -45.16 -4.80 1.24
N ILE A 23 -46.15 -3.95 0.95
CA ILE A 23 -46.79 -3.09 1.94
C ILE A 23 -47.63 -4.02 2.81
N VAL A 24 -47.00 -4.58 3.84
CA VAL A 24 -47.72 -5.29 4.91
C VAL A 24 -48.30 -4.23 5.83
N SER A 25 -49.61 -4.02 5.72
CA SER A 25 -50.40 -3.32 6.73
C SER A 25 -50.42 -4.17 8.00
N GLU A 26 -49.60 -3.85 9.01
CA GLU A 26 -49.63 -4.53 10.30
C GLU A 26 -49.51 -3.58 11.49
N LYS A 27 -50.36 -3.85 12.49
CA LYS A 27 -50.56 -3.18 13.78
C LYS A 27 -49.29 -2.58 14.41
N VAL A 28 -49.36 -1.29 14.73
CA VAL A 28 -48.22 -0.37 14.80
C VAL A 28 -47.43 -0.37 16.13
N SER A 29 -47.88 -0.97 17.24
CA SER A 29 -47.17 -0.80 18.54
C SER A 29 -46.23 -1.96 18.93
N ALA A 30 -46.68 -3.23 18.94
CA ALA A 30 -45.83 -4.37 19.31
C ALA A 30 -44.76 -4.71 18.24
N ASN A 31 -45.04 -4.38 16.98
CA ASN A 31 -44.12 -4.59 15.86
C ASN A 31 -43.04 -3.50 15.75
N PHE A 32 -43.22 -2.35 16.41
CA PHE A 32 -42.26 -1.25 16.31
C PHE A 32 -40.94 -1.58 16.99
N LEU A 33 -40.96 -2.03 18.25
CA LEU A 33 -39.75 -2.43 18.97
C LEU A 33 -39.06 -3.63 18.30
N LYS A 34 -39.85 -4.61 17.84
CA LYS A 34 -39.33 -5.79 17.12
C LYS A 34 -38.66 -5.40 15.80
N SER A 35 -39.26 -4.50 15.02
CA SER A 35 -38.69 -4.02 13.76
C SER A 35 -37.47 -3.13 13.97
N GLN A 36 -37.45 -2.33 15.04
CA GLN A 36 -36.30 -1.53 15.44
C GLN A 36 -35.14 -2.38 15.94
N LEU A 37 -35.39 -3.46 16.69
CA LEU A 37 -34.35 -4.42 17.08
C LEU A 37 -33.83 -5.22 15.87
N GLN A 38 -34.71 -5.60 14.95
CA GLN A 38 -34.31 -6.33 13.75
C GLN A 38 -33.45 -5.46 12.82
N SER A 39 -33.67 -4.15 12.77
CA SER A 39 -32.85 -3.23 11.99
C SER A 39 -31.43 -3.08 12.56
N TRP A 40 -31.25 -3.25 13.88
CA TRP A 40 -29.93 -3.24 14.52
C TRP A 40 -29.05 -4.44 14.16
N PHE A 41 -29.66 -5.56 13.77
CA PHE A 41 -28.96 -6.77 13.30
C PHE A 41 -28.65 -6.75 11.80
N GLN A 42 -29.13 -5.74 11.07
CA GLN A 42 -28.86 -5.55 9.66
C GLN A 42 -27.55 -4.80 9.42
N PRO A 43 -26.92 -4.96 8.25
CA PRO A 43 -25.77 -4.16 7.87
C PRO A 43 -26.16 -2.68 7.76
N THR A 44 -25.37 -1.83 8.41
CA THR A 44 -25.58 -0.38 8.49
C THR A 44 -24.98 0.32 7.26
N ASP A 45 -25.54 1.45 6.85
CA ASP A 45 -25.02 2.34 5.80
C ASP A 45 -23.73 3.08 6.24
N ASN A 46 -22.72 2.33 6.70
CA ASN A 46 -21.43 2.86 7.12
C ASN A 46 -20.43 2.83 5.95
N ARG A 47 -19.41 3.71 5.99
CA ARG A 47 -18.31 3.70 5.00
C ARG A 47 -17.67 2.32 4.83
N LEU A 48 -17.62 1.52 5.90
CA LEU A 48 -17.10 0.16 5.90
C LEU A 48 -18.00 -0.81 5.11
N ALA A 49 -19.33 -0.71 5.28
CA ALA A 49 -20.28 -1.50 4.53
C ALA A 49 -20.29 -1.10 3.05
N MET A 50 -20.20 0.19 2.74
CA MET A 50 -20.07 0.67 1.35
C MET A 50 -18.78 0.17 0.68
N LYS A 51 -17.68 0.02 1.43
CA LYS A 51 -16.45 -0.59 0.93
C LYS A 51 -16.59 -2.09 0.68
N LEU A 52 -17.36 -2.80 1.50
CA LEU A 52 -17.54 -4.26 1.40
C LEU A 52 -18.56 -4.67 0.32
N PHE A 53 -19.66 -3.92 0.19
CA PHE A 53 -20.73 -4.21 -0.77
C PHE A 53 -20.61 -3.39 -2.06
N GLY A 54 -19.70 -2.41 -2.10
CA GLY A 54 -19.42 -1.55 -3.24
C GLY A 54 -20.48 -0.47 -3.51
N SER A 55 -21.75 -0.86 -3.58
CA SER A 55 -22.86 0.05 -3.89
C SER A 55 -23.99 -0.02 -2.86
N ARG A 56 -24.75 1.07 -2.76
CA ARG A 56 -25.96 1.11 -1.90
C ARG A 56 -27.01 0.09 -2.38
N LYS A 57 -27.10 -0.17 -3.69
CA LYS A 57 -28.01 -1.19 -4.24
C LYS A 57 -27.65 -2.60 -3.74
N ALA A 58 -26.37 -2.95 -3.75
CA ALA A 58 -25.89 -4.23 -3.22
C ALA A 58 -26.11 -4.35 -1.70
N LEU A 59 -25.89 -3.27 -0.95
CA LEU A 59 -26.18 -3.22 0.49
C LEU A 59 -27.67 -3.46 0.79
N VAL A 60 -28.57 -2.83 0.03
CA VAL A 60 -30.01 -3.04 0.16
C VAL A 60 -30.41 -4.47 -0.21
N LYS A 61 -29.83 -5.03 -1.26
CA LYS A 61 -30.03 -6.45 -1.63
C LYS A 61 -29.61 -7.39 -0.50
N GLU A 62 -28.49 -7.11 0.16
CA GLU A 62 -28.03 -7.88 1.32
C GLU A 62 -28.96 -7.74 2.53
N ARG A 63 -29.47 -6.52 2.78
CA ARG A 63 -30.47 -6.28 3.83
C ARG A 63 -31.74 -7.12 3.61
N ILE A 64 -32.20 -7.20 2.36
CA ILE A 64 -33.36 -8.03 1.99
C ILE A 64 -33.04 -9.52 2.16
N ARG A 65 -31.85 -9.97 1.75
CA ARG A 65 -31.39 -11.35 1.93
C ARG A 65 -31.34 -11.75 3.41
N GLN A 66 -30.83 -10.87 4.27
CA GLN A 66 -30.82 -11.10 5.71
C GLN A 66 -32.23 -11.17 6.30
N LYS A 67 -33.14 -10.29 5.87
CA LYS A 67 -34.53 -10.30 6.34
C LYS A 67 -35.29 -11.57 5.95
N THR A 68 -34.99 -12.14 4.78
CA THR A 68 -35.66 -13.32 4.22
C THR A 68 -35.07 -14.64 4.72
N SER A 69 -33.73 -14.73 4.82
CA SER A 69 -33.03 -15.98 5.13
C SER A 69 -32.54 -16.09 6.58
N GLY A 70 -32.39 -14.96 7.28
CA GLY A 70 -31.73 -14.87 8.59
C GLY A 70 -32.68 -14.46 9.72
N HIS A 71 -33.73 -15.23 9.99
CA HIS A 71 -34.64 -14.93 11.11
C HIS A 71 -33.85 -14.95 12.44
N TRP A 72 -33.69 -13.79 13.08
CA TRP A 72 -32.84 -13.58 14.27
C TRP A 72 -31.37 -13.99 14.07
N VAL A 73 -30.80 -13.72 12.89
CA VAL A 73 -29.37 -13.85 12.61
C VAL A 73 -28.74 -12.45 12.56
N ILE A 74 -27.63 -12.29 13.29
CA ILE A 74 -26.86 -11.05 13.39
C ILE A 74 -25.89 -11.01 12.22
N HIS A 75 -26.01 -9.97 11.40
CA HIS A 75 -25.04 -9.75 10.34
C HIS A 75 -23.70 -9.28 10.95
N PRO A 76 -22.54 -9.81 10.52
CA PRO A 76 -21.23 -9.44 11.08
C PRO A 76 -20.93 -7.94 10.94
N CYS A 77 -21.39 -7.30 9.86
CA CYS A 77 -21.26 -5.85 9.63
C CYS A 77 -22.42 -5.01 10.19
N SER A 78 -23.18 -5.54 11.16
CA SER A 78 -24.27 -4.80 11.82
C SER A 78 -23.75 -3.85 12.90
N SER A 79 -24.48 -2.77 13.17
CA SER A 79 -24.14 -1.87 14.29
C SER A 79 -24.17 -2.61 15.63
N PHE A 80 -25.13 -3.51 15.84
CA PHE A 80 -25.19 -4.31 17.07
C PHE A 80 -23.90 -5.10 17.27
N ARG A 81 -23.44 -5.82 16.23
CA ARG A 81 -22.22 -6.63 16.34
C ARG A 81 -20.99 -5.78 16.65
N PHE A 82 -20.85 -4.62 16.00
CA PHE A 82 -19.75 -3.68 16.26
C PHE A 82 -19.70 -3.22 17.73
N TYR A 83 -20.82 -2.75 18.28
CA TYR A 83 -20.86 -2.29 19.68
C TYR A 83 -20.72 -3.44 20.68
N TRP A 84 -21.28 -4.61 20.35
CA TRP A 84 -21.11 -5.82 21.14
C TRP A 84 -19.63 -6.21 21.22
N ASP A 85 -18.94 -6.31 20.09
CA ASP A 85 -17.51 -6.64 20.04
C ASP A 85 -16.66 -5.60 20.77
N LEU A 86 -17.00 -4.30 20.70
CA LEU A 86 -16.34 -3.25 21.47
C LEU A 86 -16.53 -3.42 22.99
N CYS A 87 -17.77 -3.73 23.42
CA CYS A 87 -18.07 -4.01 24.83
C CYS A 87 -17.31 -5.24 25.31
N MET A 88 -17.32 -6.31 24.52
CA MET A 88 -16.59 -7.55 24.81
C MET A 88 -15.08 -7.32 24.88
N LEU A 89 -14.51 -6.51 23.98
CA LEU A 89 -13.10 -6.15 23.99
C LEU A 89 -12.72 -5.42 25.29
N LEU A 90 -13.50 -4.41 25.69
CA LEU A 90 -13.26 -3.66 26.93
C LEU A 90 -13.37 -4.56 28.16
N LEU A 91 -14.43 -5.38 28.23
CA LEU A 91 -14.62 -6.33 29.32
C LEU A 91 -13.47 -7.35 29.38
N LEU A 92 -13.05 -7.87 28.23
CA LEU A 92 -11.98 -8.85 28.14
C LEU A 92 -10.64 -8.25 28.59
N VAL A 93 -10.26 -7.07 28.08
CA VAL A 93 -9.01 -6.40 28.49
C VAL A 93 -9.03 -6.12 29.99
N ALA A 94 -10.14 -5.64 30.54
CA ALA A 94 -10.29 -5.43 31.98
C ALA A 94 -10.12 -6.75 32.76
N ASN A 95 -10.73 -7.85 32.32
CA ASN A 95 -10.58 -9.16 32.97
C ASN A 95 -9.14 -9.69 32.89
N LEU A 96 -8.47 -9.56 31.75
CA LEU A 96 -7.09 -10.04 31.57
C LEU A 96 -6.06 -9.27 32.42
N ILE A 97 -6.38 -8.05 32.86
CA ILE A 97 -5.55 -7.24 33.76
C ILE A 97 -5.96 -7.46 35.22
N ILE A 98 -7.25 -7.45 35.53
CA ILE A 98 -7.73 -7.47 36.92
C ILE A 98 -7.64 -8.88 37.52
N LEU A 99 -7.96 -9.94 36.77
CA LEU A 99 -8.01 -11.30 37.32
C LEU A 99 -6.66 -11.80 37.85
N PRO A 100 -5.52 -11.69 37.12
CA PRO A 100 -4.22 -12.12 37.64
C PRO A 100 -3.82 -11.38 38.93
N VAL A 101 -4.10 -10.08 38.99
CA VAL A 101 -3.81 -9.27 40.19
C VAL A 101 -4.64 -9.74 41.36
N ALA A 102 -5.96 -9.88 41.16
CA ALA A 102 -6.87 -10.34 42.20
C ALA A 102 -6.48 -11.73 42.74
N ILE A 103 -6.20 -12.68 41.85
CA ILE A 103 -5.83 -14.05 42.25
C ILE A 103 -4.52 -14.08 43.06
N SER A 104 -3.54 -13.24 42.66
CA SER A 104 -2.18 -13.28 43.19
C SER A 104 -2.01 -12.47 44.48
N PHE A 105 -2.56 -11.26 44.54
CA PHE A 105 -2.29 -10.30 45.62
C PHE A 105 -3.43 -10.17 46.64
N PHE A 106 -4.65 -10.59 46.29
CA PHE A 106 -5.79 -10.51 47.21
C PHE A 106 -6.10 -11.91 47.77
N ASN A 107 -5.99 -12.05 49.10
CA ASN A 107 -6.16 -13.33 49.80
C ASN A 107 -7.58 -13.55 50.34
N ASP A 108 -8.30 -12.49 50.69
CA ASP A 108 -9.58 -12.54 51.42
C ASP A 108 -10.79 -11.99 50.62
N ASP A 109 -10.72 -11.97 49.30
CA ASP A 109 -11.74 -11.33 48.46
C ASP A 109 -13.01 -12.19 48.25
N LEU A 110 -13.64 -12.57 49.36
CA LEU A 110 -15.07 -12.88 49.42
C LEU A 110 -15.93 -11.61 49.48
N SER A 111 -15.37 -10.43 49.17
CA SER A 111 -16.14 -9.19 49.11
C SER A 111 -17.30 -9.38 48.12
N THR A 112 -18.51 -9.09 48.57
CA THR A 112 -19.74 -9.21 47.76
C THR A 112 -19.62 -8.47 46.42
N ARG A 113 -18.86 -7.37 46.39
CA ARG A 113 -18.55 -6.61 45.16
C ARG A 113 -17.72 -7.40 44.15
N TRP A 114 -16.69 -8.12 44.60
CA TRP A 114 -15.82 -8.93 43.74
C TRP A 114 -16.57 -10.13 43.15
N ILE A 115 -17.39 -10.79 43.97
CA ILE A 115 -18.23 -11.90 43.52
C ILE A 115 -19.27 -11.40 42.50
N ALA A 116 -19.93 -10.28 42.80
CA ALA A 116 -20.90 -9.67 41.87
C ALA A 116 -20.26 -9.29 40.53
N PHE A 117 -19.07 -8.68 40.55
CA PHE A 117 -18.32 -8.34 39.33
C PHE A 117 -17.99 -9.58 38.49
N ASN A 118 -17.47 -10.64 39.10
CA ASN A 118 -17.14 -11.87 38.39
C ASN A 118 -18.38 -12.57 37.84
N CYS A 119 -19.45 -12.68 38.63
CA CYS A 119 -20.71 -13.27 38.19
C CYS A 119 -21.31 -12.50 37.00
N LEU A 120 -21.30 -11.17 37.05
CA LEU A 120 -21.75 -10.32 35.95
C LEU A 120 -20.90 -10.51 34.69
N SER A 121 -19.58 -10.48 34.85
CA SER A 121 -18.61 -10.69 33.77
C SER A 121 -18.82 -12.06 33.09
N ASP A 122 -18.89 -13.13 33.89
CA ASP A 122 -19.09 -14.51 33.43
C ASP A 122 -20.43 -14.68 32.70
N THR A 123 -21.49 -14.02 33.19
CA THR A 123 -22.81 -13.98 32.54
C THR A 123 -22.74 -13.32 31.17
N ILE A 124 -22.05 -12.19 31.03
CA ILE A 124 -21.87 -11.51 29.74
C ILE A 124 -21.10 -12.39 28.76
N PHE A 125 -20.04 -13.08 29.22
CA PHE A 125 -19.29 -14.02 28.37
C PHE A 125 -20.11 -15.25 27.95
N LEU A 126 -21.07 -15.69 28.76
CA LEU A 126 -22.02 -16.74 28.41
C LEU A 126 -23.03 -16.25 27.35
N ILE A 127 -23.51 -15.01 27.47
CA ILE A 127 -24.37 -14.38 26.45
C ILE A 127 -23.61 -14.27 25.11
N ASP A 128 -22.31 -13.95 25.13
CA ASP A 128 -21.48 -13.89 23.91
C ASP A 128 -21.44 -15.23 23.14
N ILE A 129 -21.46 -16.37 23.84
CA ILE A 129 -21.58 -17.69 23.19
C ILE A 129 -22.88 -17.77 22.39
N VAL A 130 -24.01 -17.33 22.97
CA VAL A 130 -25.32 -17.31 22.29
C VAL A 130 -25.30 -16.36 21.09
N VAL A 131 -24.68 -15.19 21.23
CA VAL A 131 -24.51 -14.22 20.14
C VAL A 131 -23.68 -14.82 19.00
N ASN A 132 -22.61 -15.57 19.31
CA ASN A 132 -21.75 -16.22 18.31
C ASN A 132 -22.49 -17.33 17.54
N PHE A 133 -23.39 -18.10 18.18
CA PHE A 133 -24.28 -19.04 17.47
C PHE A 133 -25.24 -18.37 16.48
N ARG A 134 -25.47 -17.06 16.62
CA ARG A 134 -26.36 -16.27 15.76
C ARG A 134 -25.63 -15.29 14.86
N THR A 135 -24.30 -15.24 14.87
CA THR A 135 -23.52 -14.31 14.05
C THR A 135 -23.13 -14.95 12.73
N GLY A 136 -23.42 -14.27 11.61
CA GLY A 136 -23.06 -14.73 10.27
C GLY A 136 -21.55 -14.82 10.03
N ILE A 137 -21.14 -15.74 9.17
CA ILE A 137 -19.72 -16.01 8.86
C ILE A 137 -19.37 -15.37 7.50
N MET A 138 -18.28 -14.60 7.46
CA MET A 138 -17.72 -14.07 6.22
C MET A 138 -16.76 -15.11 5.63
N GLN A 139 -16.96 -15.50 4.36
CA GLN A 139 -16.10 -16.47 3.69
C GLN A 139 -14.90 -15.75 3.05
N GLN A 140 -13.68 -16.29 3.24
CA GLN A 140 -12.43 -15.68 2.71
C GLN A 140 -12.39 -15.63 1.18
N ASP A 141 -12.98 -16.61 0.49
CA ASP A 141 -12.90 -16.73 -0.98
C ASP A 141 -13.93 -15.88 -1.73
N ASN A 142 -15.08 -15.58 -1.10
CA ASN A 142 -16.20 -14.84 -1.70
C ASN A 142 -16.77 -13.81 -0.71
N ALA A 143 -16.08 -12.68 -0.55
CA ALA A 143 -16.48 -11.60 0.37
C ALA A 143 -17.86 -10.98 0.09
N GLU A 144 -18.47 -11.24 -1.06
CA GLU A 144 -19.83 -10.79 -1.41
C GLU A 144 -20.93 -11.67 -0.79
N GLN A 145 -20.61 -12.86 -0.27
CA GLN A 145 -21.59 -13.80 0.29
C GLN A 145 -21.30 -14.10 1.76
N VAL A 146 -22.13 -13.55 2.64
CA VAL A 146 -22.13 -13.90 4.07
C VAL A 146 -23.00 -15.13 4.29
N ILE A 147 -22.51 -16.11 5.04
CA ILE A 147 -23.32 -17.28 5.42
C ILE A 147 -24.26 -16.86 6.54
N LEU A 148 -25.57 -16.95 6.29
CA LEU A 148 -26.62 -16.55 7.23
C LEU A 148 -27.48 -17.74 7.72
N ASP A 149 -27.21 -18.96 7.26
CA ASP A 149 -27.94 -20.16 7.73
C ASP A 149 -27.54 -20.52 9.18
N PRO A 150 -28.47 -20.49 10.16
CA PRO A 150 -28.18 -20.81 11.56
C PRO A 150 -27.57 -22.20 11.76
N LYS A 151 -27.96 -23.20 10.96
CA LYS A 151 -27.45 -24.58 11.12
C LYS A 151 -25.98 -24.66 10.73
N LEU A 152 -25.62 -23.99 9.63
CA LEU A 152 -24.25 -23.96 9.15
C LEU A 152 -23.35 -23.14 10.08
N ILE A 153 -23.84 -22.01 10.61
CA ILE A 153 -23.15 -21.21 11.63
C ILE A 153 -22.87 -22.06 12.87
N ALA A 154 -23.87 -22.75 13.40
CA ALA A 154 -23.72 -23.58 14.60
C ALA A 154 -22.72 -24.72 14.38
N LYS A 155 -22.79 -25.43 13.25
CA LYS A 155 -21.85 -26.51 12.92
C LYS A 155 -20.41 -26.02 12.84
N HIS A 156 -20.19 -24.86 12.23
CA HIS A 156 -18.87 -24.27 12.11
C HIS A 156 -18.33 -23.81 13.48
N TYR A 157 -19.16 -23.16 14.31
CA TYR A 157 -18.76 -22.69 15.63
C TYR A 157 -18.46 -23.83 16.62
N LEU A 158 -19.27 -24.90 16.61
CA LEU A 158 -19.05 -26.12 17.41
C LEU A 158 -17.73 -26.82 17.08
N ARG A 159 -17.29 -26.77 15.82
CA ARG A 159 -16.03 -27.40 15.38
C ARG A 159 -14.78 -26.58 15.71
N THR A 160 -14.91 -25.27 15.91
CA THR A 160 -13.78 -24.35 16.00
C THR A 160 -13.54 -23.86 17.42
N TRP A 161 -14.40 -22.96 17.91
CA TRP A 161 -14.11 -22.17 19.11
C TRP A 161 -15.03 -22.45 20.30
N PHE A 162 -16.16 -23.13 20.09
CA PHE A 162 -17.18 -23.33 21.11
C PHE A 162 -16.64 -23.90 22.42
N PHE A 163 -15.84 -24.96 22.38
CA PHE A 163 -15.36 -25.62 23.60
C PHE A 163 -14.41 -24.73 24.42
N LEU A 164 -13.55 -23.95 23.75
CA LEU A 164 -12.69 -22.97 24.42
C LEU A 164 -13.51 -21.84 25.04
N ASP A 165 -14.53 -21.37 24.33
CA ASP A 165 -15.42 -20.33 24.83
C ASP A 165 -16.23 -20.82 26.04
N LEU A 166 -16.73 -22.06 26.00
CA LEU A 166 -17.50 -22.66 27.07
C LEU A 166 -16.64 -22.81 28.35
N ILE A 167 -15.46 -23.43 28.22
CA ILE A 167 -14.56 -23.67 29.36
C ILE A 167 -14.12 -22.35 30.00
N SER A 168 -13.87 -21.32 29.19
CA SER A 168 -13.42 -20.00 29.67
C SER A 168 -14.55 -19.13 30.26
N SER A 169 -15.82 -19.45 29.99
CA SER A 169 -17.00 -18.77 30.52
C SER A 169 -17.54 -19.37 31.81
N ILE A 170 -17.27 -20.65 32.08
CA ILE A 170 -17.83 -21.34 33.26
C ILE A 170 -17.05 -20.93 34.53
N PRO A 171 -17.74 -20.49 35.60
CA PRO A 171 -17.11 -20.20 36.90
C PRO A 171 -16.74 -21.49 37.66
N LEU A 172 -15.69 -22.19 37.21
CA LEU A 172 -15.27 -23.46 37.79
C LEU A 172 -14.85 -23.34 39.27
N ASP A 173 -14.31 -22.18 39.66
CA ASP A 173 -13.96 -21.86 41.03
C ASP A 173 -15.18 -21.83 41.96
N TYR A 174 -16.25 -21.11 41.59
CA TYR A 174 -17.48 -21.08 42.39
C TYR A 174 -18.19 -22.43 42.42
N ILE A 175 -18.25 -23.15 41.29
CA ILE A 175 -18.84 -24.49 41.23
C ILE A 175 -18.09 -25.45 42.16
N PHE A 176 -16.75 -25.43 42.12
CA PHE A 176 -15.92 -26.25 42.98
C PHE A 176 -16.10 -25.90 44.46
N LEU A 177 -16.19 -24.61 44.81
CA LEU A 177 -16.44 -24.19 46.19
C LEU A 177 -17.82 -24.64 46.69
N ILE A 178 -18.87 -24.45 45.89
CA ILE A 178 -20.24 -24.87 46.23
C ILE A 178 -20.32 -26.40 46.37
N PHE A 179 -19.74 -27.16 45.43
CA PHE A 179 -19.73 -28.62 45.49
C PHE A 179 -19.02 -29.14 46.75
N ASN A 180 -17.86 -28.56 47.09
CA ASN A 180 -17.16 -28.90 48.33
C ASN A 180 -17.96 -28.51 49.58
N GLN A 181 -18.71 -27.40 49.55
CA GLN A 181 -19.57 -27.00 50.66
C GLN A 181 -20.76 -27.96 50.83
N ILE A 182 -21.36 -28.42 49.73
CA ILE A 182 -22.43 -29.42 49.73
C ILE A 182 -21.92 -30.77 50.24
N MET A 183 -20.77 -31.26 49.78
CA MET A 183 -20.18 -32.49 50.31
C MET A 183 -19.86 -32.38 51.81
N LYS A 184 -19.36 -31.22 52.28
CA LYS A 184 -19.15 -30.98 53.72
C LYS A 184 -20.44 -31.02 54.54
N LEU A 185 -21.57 -30.59 53.97
CA LEU A 185 -22.89 -30.68 54.61
C LEU A 185 -23.43 -32.11 54.65
N GLN A 186 -23.03 -32.95 53.69
CA GLN A 186 -23.42 -34.36 53.61
C GLN A 186 -22.61 -35.26 54.58
N ASP A 187 -21.33 -34.96 54.80
CA ASP A 187 -20.40 -35.73 55.66
C ASP A 187 -20.49 -35.38 57.17
N PHE A 188 -21.69 -35.03 57.67
CA PHE A 188 -21.95 -34.68 59.08
C PHE A 188 -21.95 -35.92 60.02
N SER A 189 -20.99 -36.83 59.85
CA SER A 189 -20.73 -37.98 60.74
C SER A 189 -19.26 -37.96 61.15
N ASP A 190 -19.06 -37.55 62.40
CA ASP A 190 -17.94 -37.77 63.30
C ASP A 190 -16.53 -37.18 63.01
N SER A 191 -16.20 -36.19 63.86
CA SER A 191 -14.95 -36.09 64.62
C SER A 191 -13.62 -35.97 63.86
N PHE A 192 -13.29 -34.79 63.31
CA PHE A 192 -11.90 -34.25 63.37
C PHE A 192 -11.79 -32.76 62.95
N GLN A 193 -11.99 -31.80 63.85
CA GLN A 193 -11.97 -30.36 63.50
C GLN A 193 -10.59 -29.81 63.05
N ILE A 194 -9.46 -30.46 63.39
CA ILE A 194 -8.11 -29.88 63.19
C ILE A 194 -7.41 -30.32 61.87
N LEU A 195 -7.67 -31.53 61.35
CA LEU A 195 -7.23 -32.00 60.01
C LEU A 195 -7.92 -31.23 58.88
N HIS A 196 -9.06 -30.61 59.16
CA HIS A 196 -9.84 -29.89 58.16
C HIS A 196 -9.25 -28.53 57.78
N ALA A 197 -8.51 -27.85 58.66
CA ALA A 197 -7.90 -26.55 58.35
C ALA A 197 -6.83 -26.66 57.25
N GLY A 198 -5.93 -27.65 57.34
CA GLY A 198 -4.91 -27.92 56.32
C GLY A 198 -5.47 -28.46 55.00
N ARG A 199 -6.64 -29.11 55.02
CA ARG A 199 -7.38 -29.50 53.80
C ARG A 199 -8.10 -28.30 53.18
N ALA A 200 -8.70 -27.42 54.00
CA ALA A 200 -9.39 -26.23 53.54
C ALA A 200 -8.45 -25.23 52.84
N LEU A 201 -7.24 -25.02 53.38
CA LEU A 201 -6.21 -24.18 52.73
C LEU A 201 -5.79 -24.73 51.36
N ARG A 202 -5.65 -26.05 51.23
CA ARG A 202 -5.35 -26.70 49.94
C ARG A 202 -6.50 -26.53 48.93
N ILE A 203 -7.74 -26.66 49.38
CA ILE A 203 -8.94 -26.46 48.55
C ILE A 203 -9.02 -25.00 48.05
N LEU A 204 -8.73 -24.00 48.89
CA LEU A 204 -8.70 -22.60 48.49
C LEU A 204 -7.60 -22.32 47.45
N ARG A 205 -6.40 -22.91 47.60
CA ARG A 205 -5.33 -22.83 46.60
C ARG A 205 -5.73 -23.45 45.27
N LEU A 206 -6.43 -24.59 45.28
CA LEU A 206 -6.96 -25.23 44.07
C LEU A 206 -8.06 -24.38 43.40
N ALA A 207 -8.94 -23.75 44.18
CA ALA A 207 -9.95 -22.84 43.65
C ALA A 207 -9.30 -21.65 42.91
N LYS A 208 -8.24 -21.06 43.47
CA LYS A 208 -7.45 -20.00 42.80
C LYS A 208 -6.84 -20.46 41.47
N LEU A 209 -6.35 -21.71 41.40
CA LEU A 209 -5.83 -22.28 40.16
C LEU A 209 -6.94 -22.51 39.12
N LEU A 210 -8.14 -22.92 39.54
CA LEU A 210 -9.30 -23.06 38.63
C LEU A 210 -9.76 -21.70 38.09
N SER A 211 -9.63 -20.61 38.85
CA SER A 211 -9.93 -19.25 38.36
C SER A 211 -9.01 -18.83 37.19
N LEU A 212 -7.78 -19.38 37.08
CA LEU A 212 -6.87 -19.10 35.96
C LEU A 212 -7.38 -19.63 34.62
N VAL A 213 -8.32 -20.58 34.61
CA VAL A 213 -8.97 -21.07 33.38
C VAL A 213 -9.65 -19.92 32.63
N ARG A 214 -10.05 -18.85 33.32
CA ARG A 214 -10.61 -17.64 32.72
C ARG A 214 -9.61 -16.89 31.84
N LEU A 215 -8.29 -17.10 31.99
CA LEU A 215 -7.28 -16.53 31.08
C LEU A 215 -7.34 -17.11 29.67
N LEU A 216 -7.99 -18.27 29.48
CA LEU A 216 -8.28 -18.82 28.15
C LEU A 216 -9.19 -17.89 27.33
N ARG A 217 -9.83 -16.88 27.94
CA ARG A 217 -10.52 -15.78 27.25
C ARG A 217 -9.61 -15.04 26.28
N LEU A 218 -8.28 -15.09 26.46
CA LEU A 218 -7.32 -14.56 25.48
C LEU A 218 -7.58 -15.08 24.07
N SER A 219 -8.07 -16.32 23.92
CA SER A 219 -8.44 -16.88 22.62
C SER A 219 -9.51 -16.06 21.89
N ARG A 220 -10.45 -15.43 22.63
CA ARG A 220 -11.44 -14.50 22.06
C ARG A 220 -10.79 -13.20 21.61
N LEU A 221 -9.84 -12.66 22.37
CA LEU A 221 -9.11 -11.45 21.98
C LEU A 221 -8.34 -11.67 20.67
N VAL A 222 -7.60 -12.78 20.59
CA VAL A 222 -6.86 -13.16 19.37
C VAL A 222 -7.82 -13.28 18.19
N ARG A 223 -8.98 -13.92 18.38
CA ARG A 223 -10.00 -14.05 17.34
C ARG A 223 -10.57 -12.70 16.92
N TYR A 224 -10.93 -11.83 17.86
CA TYR A 224 -11.43 -10.49 17.53
C TYR A 224 -10.38 -9.69 16.78
N VAL A 225 -9.14 -9.64 17.27
CA VAL A 225 -8.05 -8.94 16.58
C VAL A 225 -7.84 -9.51 15.17
N SER A 226 -7.84 -10.84 15.02
CA SER A 226 -7.73 -11.50 13.71
C SER A 226 -8.90 -11.16 12.79
N GLN A 227 -10.14 -11.14 13.29
CA GLN A 227 -11.32 -10.76 12.50
C GLN A 227 -11.28 -9.28 12.07
N TRP A 228 -10.79 -8.40 12.94
CA TRP A 228 -10.57 -6.98 12.62
C TRP A 228 -9.49 -6.82 11.55
N GLU A 229 -8.37 -7.55 11.67
CA GLU A 229 -7.32 -7.59 10.65
C GLU A 229 -7.83 -8.17 9.33
N GLU A 230 -8.66 -9.22 9.36
CA GLU A 230 -9.29 -9.80 8.18
C GLU A 230 -10.24 -8.83 7.50
N VAL A 231 -11.12 -8.13 8.24
CA VAL A 231 -12.01 -7.09 7.66
C VAL A 231 -11.17 -5.98 7.00
N TYR A 232 -10.08 -5.60 7.63
CA TYR A 232 -9.14 -4.63 7.08
C TYR A 232 -8.44 -5.15 5.81
N ILE A 233 -8.00 -6.42 5.80
CA ILE A 233 -7.37 -7.07 4.64
C ILE A 233 -8.38 -7.29 3.50
N LEU A 234 -9.62 -7.70 3.81
CA LEU A 234 -10.69 -7.90 2.85
C LEU A 234 -11.09 -6.58 2.16
N GLN A 235 -11.07 -5.46 2.89
CA GLN A 235 -11.20 -4.13 2.28
C GLN A 235 -10.09 -3.87 1.25
N ASN A 236 -8.87 -4.33 1.52
CA ASN A 236 -7.74 -4.17 0.60
C ASN A 236 -7.82 -5.15 -0.59
N LEU A 237 -8.31 -6.38 -0.39
CA LEU A 237 -8.41 -7.43 -1.42
C LEU A 237 -9.61 -7.23 -2.36
N GLN A 238 -10.78 -6.86 -1.86
CA GLN A 238 -11.93 -6.56 -2.73
C GLN A 238 -11.65 -5.37 -3.64
N LYS A 239 -10.91 -4.37 -3.17
CA LYS A 239 -10.42 -3.29 -4.01
C LYS A 239 -9.58 -3.80 -5.19
N LYS A 240 -8.68 -4.77 -4.93
CA LYS A 240 -7.85 -5.44 -5.96
C LYS A 240 -8.65 -6.37 -6.90
N SER A 241 -9.81 -6.88 -6.44
CA SER A 241 -10.74 -7.67 -7.27
C SER A 241 -11.65 -6.78 -8.11
N ALA A 242 -12.12 -5.65 -7.57
CA ALA A 242 -12.86 -4.63 -8.31
C ALA A 242 -12.00 -4.05 -9.44
N ASP A 243 -10.70 -3.82 -9.21
CA ASP A 243 -9.75 -3.40 -10.26
C ASP A 243 -9.58 -4.48 -11.36
N ARG A 244 -9.68 -5.77 -11.02
CA ARG A 244 -9.61 -6.87 -12.00
C ARG A 244 -10.92 -7.09 -12.77
N ARG A 245 -12.08 -6.95 -12.11
CA ARG A 245 -13.40 -7.03 -12.77
C ARG A 245 -13.68 -5.78 -13.62
N GLY A 246 -13.19 -4.62 -13.21
CA GLY A 246 -13.23 -3.37 -14.00
C GLY A 246 -12.37 -3.39 -15.26
N ARG A 247 -11.45 -4.36 -15.40
CA ARG A 247 -10.72 -4.61 -16.66
C ARG A 247 -11.55 -5.35 -17.71
N MET A 248 -12.69 -5.94 -17.34
CA MET A 248 -13.50 -6.77 -18.24
C MET A 248 -14.79 -6.11 -18.73
N ASN A 249 -15.17 -4.94 -18.18
CA ASN A 249 -16.29 -4.14 -18.67
C ASN A 249 -15.93 -2.65 -18.63
N ARG A 250 -15.91 -2.00 -19.80
CA ARG A 250 -15.56 -0.58 -19.95
C ARG A 250 -16.76 0.32 -19.63
N LYS A 251 -16.45 1.48 -19.04
CA LYS A 251 -17.28 2.68 -18.75
C LYS A 251 -18.20 2.59 -17.53
N ASP A 252 -17.67 2.96 -16.36
CA ASP A 252 -18.21 4.10 -15.60
C ASP A 252 -17.24 4.59 -14.52
N LYS A 253 -17.33 5.89 -14.28
CA LYS A 253 -16.38 6.78 -13.59
C LYS A 253 -16.60 6.84 -12.06
N ASP A 254 -15.61 7.46 -11.43
CA ASP A 254 -15.63 8.10 -10.10
C ASP A 254 -15.40 7.19 -8.88
N GLY A 255 -14.14 7.12 -8.43
CA GLY A 255 -13.84 6.65 -7.07
C GLY A 255 -12.39 6.32 -6.72
N LEU A 256 -11.45 6.28 -7.68
CA LEU A 256 -10.22 5.47 -7.50
C LEU A 256 -8.95 6.20 -7.01
N THR A 257 -8.90 7.52 -6.82
CA THR A 257 -7.64 8.21 -6.40
C THR A 257 -7.44 8.42 -4.90
N LYS A 258 -8.50 8.61 -4.11
CA LYS A 258 -8.37 8.62 -2.63
C LYS A 258 -7.77 7.31 -2.13
N SER A 259 -7.98 6.25 -2.88
CA SER A 259 -7.78 4.89 -2.46
C SER A 259 -6.30 4.47 -2.32
N ASN A 260 -5.34 5.09 -3.02
CA ASN A 260 -3.91 4.71 -3.01
C ASN A 260 -3.07 5.51 -2.01
N LEU A 261 -3.36 6.80 -1.79
CA LEU A 261 -2.79 7.56 -0.68
C LEU A 261 -3.34 7.06 0.66
N ILE A 262 -4.65 6.77 0.70
CA ILE A 262 -5.25 6.03 1.81
C ILE A 262 -4.61 4.66 1.91
N LEU A 263 -4.26 3.94 0.84
CA LEU A 263 -3.56 2.65 0.95
C LEU A 263 -2.17 2.78 1.59
N LYS A 264 -1.38 3.79 1.22
CA LYS A 264 -0.07 4.04 1.86
C LYS A 264 -0.25 4.48 3.32
N PHE A 265 -1.18 5.38 3.61
CA PHE A 265 -1.49 5.80 4.97
C PHE A 265 -2.05 4.66 5.81
N LEU A 266 -2.94 3.84 5.25
CA LEU A 266 -3.49 2.64 5.87
C LEU A 266 -2.40 1.60 6.07
N ASN A 267 -1.51 1.37 5.10
CA ASN A 267 -0.37 0.45 5.26
C ASN A 267 0.57 0.94 6.36
N MET A 268 0.93 2.22 6.37
CA MET A 268 1.73 2.81 7.45
C MET A 268 1.01 2.71 8.79
N ALA A 269 -0.30 2.99 8.82
CA ALA A 269 -1.14 2.79 9.99
C ALA A 269 -1.21 1.31 10.37
N SER A 270 -1.18 0.36 9.44
CA SER A 270 -1.20 -1.08 9.74
C SER A 270 0.13 -1.55 10.33
N VAL A 271 1.26 -1.03 9.83
CA VAL A 271 2.58 -1.30 10.40
C VAL A 271 2.68 -0.70 11.80
N PHE A 272 2.17 0.51 11.98
CA PHE A 272 2.10 1.17 13.28
C PHE A 272 1.17 0.42 14.26
N MET A 273 -0.02 0.02 13.81
CA MET A 273 -0.97 -0.78 14.59
C MET A 273 -0.38 -2.14 14.98
N ARG A 274 0.39 -2.79 14.11
CA ARG A 274 1.10 -4.04 14.44
C ARG A 274 2.11 -3.85 15.57
N ILE A 275 2.91 -2.79 15.52
CA ILE A 275 3.87 -2.47 16.60
C ILE A 275 3.12 -2.12 17.88
N PHE A 276 2.07 -1.30 17.79
CA PHE A 276 1.24 -0.96 18.94
C PHE A 276 0.63 -2.20 19.60
N ASN A 277 0.03 -3.09 18.80
CA ASN A 277 -0.53 -4.36 19.26
C ASN A 277 0.54 -5.23 19.92
N LEU A 278 1.75 -5.30 19.35
CA LEU A 278 2.87 -6.03 19.93
C LEU A 278 3.31 -5.45 21.27
N ILE A 279 3.39 -4.12 21.40
CA ILE A 279 3.70 -3.44 22.67
C ILE A 279 2.62 -3.77 23.71
N CYS A 280 1.33 -3.68 23.36
CA CYS A 280 0.25 -4.06 24.26
C CYS A 280 0.33 -5.53 24.71
N MET A 281 0.64 -6.44 23.79
CA MET A 281 0.84 -7.87 24.11
C MET A 281 2.07 -8.09 25.00
N MET A 282 3.19 -7.38 24.76
CA MET A 282 4.37 -7.42 25.63
C MET A 282 4.05 -6.94 27.05
N LEU A 283 3.32 -5.83 27.19
CA LEU A 283 2.89 -5.32 28.50
C LEU A 283 1.97 -6.33 29.21
N LEU A 284 1.07 -6.99 28.48
CA LEU A 284 0.19 -8.01 29.04
C LEU A 284 0.96 -9.26 29.50
N ILE A 285 1.92 -9.75 28.70
CA ILE A 285 2.78 -10.89 29.07
C ILE A 285 3.67 -10.52 30.26
N GLY A 286 4.24 -9.32 30.27
CA GLY A 286 5.03 -8.81 31.41
C GLY A 286 4.19 -8.73 32.69
N HIS A 287 2.96 -8.26 32.58
CA HIS A 287 1.98 -8.22 33.66
C HIS A 287 1.65 -9.63 34.20
N TRP A 288 1.34 -10.60 33.33
CA TRP A 288 1.07 -11.99 33.74
C TRP A 288 2.28 -12.67 34.34
N SER A 289 3.46 -12.46 33.76
CA SER A 289 4.73 -12.95 34.29
C SER A 289 4.97 -12.39 35.70
N GLY A 290 4.71 -11.10 35.92
CA GLY A 290 4.81 -10.47 37.25
C GLY A 290 3.85 -11.10 38.26
N CYS A 291 2.58 -11.22 37.89
CA CYS A 291 1.57 -11.86 38.75
C CYS A 291 1.94 -13.32 39.07
N LEU A 292 2.37 -14.09 38.07
CA LEU A 292 2.81 -15.48 38.25
C LEU A 292 4.01 -15.61 39.19
N GLN A 293 4.99 -14.70 39.08
CA GLN A 293 6.17 -14.70 39.94
C GLN A 293 5.85 -14.43 41.42
N PHE A 294 4.76 -13.72 41.72
CA PHE A 294 4.27 -13.55 43.09
C PHE A 294 3.31 -14.68 43.52
N LEU A 295 2.46 -15.14 42.60
CA LEU A 295 1.46 -16.18 42.84
C LEU A 295 2.08 -17.50 43.30
N VAL A 296 3.18 -17.94 42.70
CA VAL A 296 3.78 -19.25 43.05
C VAL A 296 4.34 -19.28 44.48
N PRO A 297 5.15 -18.30 44.94
CA PRO A 297 5.52 -18.18 46.35
C PRO A 297 4.30 -18.12 47.30
N MET A 298 3.24 -17.40 46.92
CA MET A 298 2.00 -17.33 47.70
C MET A 298 1.33 -18.72 47.83
N LEU A 299 1.24 -19.49 46.75
CA LEU A 299 0.69 -20.86 46.77
C LEU A 299 1.54 -21.84 47.61
N GLN A 300 2.84 -21.57 47.76
CA GLN A 300 3.76 -22.34 48.60
C GLN A 300 3.71 -21.93 50.08
N GLY A 301 3.03 -20.82 50.41
CA GLY A 301 3.00 -20.26 51.75
C GLY A 301 4.25 -19.47 52.10
N PHE A 302 4.82 -18.74 51.14
CA PHE A 302 5.98 -17.85 51.29
C PHE A 302 7.18 -18.51 52.00
N PRO A 303 7.87 -19.47 51.35
CA PRO A 303 9.04 -20.10 51.96
C PRO A 303 10.15 -19.07 52.19
N SER A 304 10.96 -19.24 53.24
CA SER A 304 11.97 -18.25 53.66
C SER A 304 13.03 -17.93 52.60
N ASN A 305 13.29 -18.85 51.68
CA ASN A 305 14.21 -18.68 50.55
C ASN A 305 13.55 -18.15 49.27
N SER A 306 12.26 -17.76 49.32
CA SER A 306 11.59 -17.09 48.20
C SER A 306 12.00 -15.64 48.08
N TRP A 307 12.02 -15.12 46.86
CA TRP A 307 12.31 -13.71 46.59
C TRP A 307 11.37 -12.74 47.32
N VAL A 308 10.13 -13.15 47.62
CA VAL A 308 9.16 -12.32 48.38
C VAL A 308 9.59 -12.20 49.83
N SER A 309 10.01 -13.32 50.44
CA SER A 309 10.39 -13.36 51.86
C SER A 309 11.76 -12.71 52.10
N ILE A 310 12.70 -12.91 51.16
CA ILE A 310 14.03 -12.28 51.20
C ILE A 310 13.94 -10.75 51.14
N ASN A 311 12.94 -10.23 50.41
CA ASN A 311 12.72 -8.79 50.29
C ASN A 311 11.73 -8.23 51.32
N GLU A 312 11.29 -9.04 52.30
CA GLU A 312 10.35 -8.63 53.35
C GLU A 312 9.01 -8.07 52.82
N LEU A 313 8.56 -8.55 51.66
CA LEU A 313 7.37 -8.01 50.96
C LEU A 313 6.04 -8.65 51.40
N GLN A 314 6.05 -9.61 52.33
CA GLN A 314 4.86 -10.42 52.67
C GLN A 314 3.72 -9.57 53.26
N GLU A 315 4.06 -8.62 54.13
CA GLU A 315 3.12 -7.75 54.83
C GLU A 315 3.00 -6.35 54.17
N SER A 316 3.73 -6.11 53.08
CA SER A 316 3.66 -4.85 52.33
C SER A 316 2.30 -4.66 51.66
N TYR A 317 1.95 -3.39 51.40
CA TYR A 317 0.74 -3.07 50.65
C TYR A 317 0.77 -3.72 49.25
N TRP A 318 -0.37 -4.26 48.79
CA TRP A 318 -0.44 -5.06 47.55
C TRP A 318 0.13 -4.34 46.31
N LEU A 319 0.03 -3.02 46.25
CA LEU A 319 0.58 -2.23 45.14
C LEU A 319 2.11 -2.27 45.13
N GLU A 320 2.74 -2.28 46.30
CA GLU A 320 4.20 -2.40 46.43
C GLU A 320 4.66 -3.80 46.00
N GLN A 321 3.96 -4.84 46.47
CA GLN A 321 4.20 -6.22 46.04
C GLN A 321 4.07 -6.38 44.52
N TYR A 322 3.00 -5.84 43.94
CA TYR A 322 2.76 -5.86 42.50
C TYR A 322 3.82 -5.08 41.73
N SER A 323 4.22 -3.90 42.21
CA SER A 323 5.22 -3.06 41.56
C SER A 323 6.58 -3.76 41.49
N TRP A 324 7.01 -4.41 42.57
CA TRP A 324 8.25 -5.20 42.58
C TRP A 324 8.17 -6.45 41.71
N ALA A 325 7.03 -7.15 41.71
CA ALA A 325 6.81 -8.32 40.86
C ALA A 325 6.81 -7.95 39.37
N LEU A 326 6.15 -6.85 39.00
CA LEU A 326 6.13 -6.31 37.65
C LEU A 326 7.53 -5.84 37.23
N PHE A 327 8.25 -5.11 38.10
CA PHE A 327 9.62 -4.68 37.85
C PHE A 327 10.53 -5.89 37.55
N LYS A 328 10.43 -6.96 38.36
CA LYS A 328 11.19 -8.20 38.14
C LYS A 328 10.87 -8.84 36.79
N ALA A 329 9.59 -8.98 36.44
CA ALA A 329 9.16 -9.55 35.16
C ALA A 329 9.57 -8.68 33.95
N MET A 330 9.42 -7.36 34.05
CA MET A 330 9.81 -6.42 32.99
C MET A 330 11.33 -6.38 32.80
N SER A 331 12.11 -6.54 33.88
CA SER A 331 13.56 -6.63 33.81
C SER A 331 14.02 -7.88 33.05
N HIS A 332 13.32 -9.02 33.19
CA HIS A 332 13.56 -10.19 32.35
C HIS A 332 13.11 -9.98 30.90
N MET A 333 11.94 -9.35 30.69
CA MET A 333 11.39 -9.04 29.36
C MET A 333 12.35 -8.18 28.51
N LEU A 334 12.94 -7.15 29.14
CA LEU A 334 13.85 -6.21 28.49
C LEU A 334 15.33 -6.60 28.60
N CYS A 335 15.61 -7.83 29.06
CA CYS A 335 16.98 -8.37 29.17
C CYS A 335 17.93 -7.56 30.07
N ILE A 336 17.42 -6.97 31.18
CA ILE A 336 18.19 -6.15 32.12
C ILE A 336 18.80 -7.00 33.26
N GLY A 337 18.01 -7.86 33.93
CA GLY A 337 18.48 -8.62 35.09
C GLY A 337 17.37 -9.04 36.07
N TYR A 338 17.75 -9.64 37.20
CA TYR A 338 16.88 -10.47 38.05
C TYR A 338 15.98 -9.74 39.07
N GLY A 339 16.01 -8.41 39.11
CA GLY A 339 15.45 -7.62 40.21
C GLY A 339 16.52 -7.27 41.25
N ARG A 340 16.21 -7.37 42.55
CA ARG A 340 17.15 -7.00 43.63
C ARG A 340 18.23 -8.07 43.89
N PHE A 341 17.86 -9.34 43.79
CA PHE A 341 18.73 -10.48 44.04
C PHE A 341 18.49 -11.61 43.03
N PRO A 342 19.50 -12.44 42.71
CA PRO A 342 19.32 -13.63 41.90
C PRO A 342 18.45 -14.69 42.64
N PRO A 343 17.77 -15.59 41.91
CA PRO A 343 16.90 -16.60 42.51
C PRO A 343 17.68 -17.53 43.44
N GLN A 344 17.22 -17.67 44.69
CA GLN A 344 17.83 -18.55 45.70
C GLN A 344 17.12 -19.91 45.82
N SER A 345 15.84 -19.97 45.47
CA SER A 345 15.04 -21.20 45.43
C SER A 345 15.04 -21.82 44.03
N LEU A 346 14.98 -23.15 43.95
CA LEU A 346 14.78 -23.88 42.70
C LEU A 346 13.50 -23.43 41.98
N THR A 347 12.45 -23.12 42.74
CA THR A 347 11.16 -22.66 42.19
C THR A 347 11.30 -21.30 41.52
N ASP A 348 11.97 -20.36 42.20
CA ASP A 348 12.25 -19.02 41.68
C ASP A 348 13.18 -19.07 40.47
N MET A 349 14.13 -20.02 40.44
CA MET A 349 15.05 -20.22 39.31
C MET A 349 14.30 -20.66 38.04
N TRP A 350 13.45 -21.69 38.12
CA TRP A 350 12.65 -22.14 36.98
C TRP A 350 11.68 -21.07 36.48
N LEU A 351 11.02 -20.34 37.40
CA LEU A 351 10.14 -19.22 37.02
C LEU A 351 10.91 -18.09 36.34
N THR A 352 12.11 -17.80 36.83
CA THR A 352 13.00 -16.79 36.25
C THR A 352 13.46 -17.22 34.85
N MET A 353 13.87 -18.47 34.66
CA MET A 353 14.23 -19.01 33.34
C MET A 353 13.06 -18.93 32.35
N LEU A 354 11.86 -19.32 32.76
CA LEU A 354 10.67 -19.25 31.92
C LEU A 354 10.35 -17.79 31.52
N SER A 355 10.43 -16.88 32.48
CA SER A 355 10.23 -15.44 32.27
C SER A 355 11.29 -14.86 31.31
N MET A 356 12.56 -15.26 31.43
CA MET A 356 13.63 -14.84 30.52
C MET A 356 13.43 -15.35 29.09
N ILE A 357 13.06 -16.63 28.90
CA ILE A 357 12.83 -17.20 27.57
C ILE A 357 11.66 -16.50 26.87
N SER A 358 10.54 -16.34 27.58
CA SER A 358 9.37 -15.62 27.05
C SER A 358 9.69 -14.15 26.75
N GLY A 359 10.47 -13.51 27.63
CA GLY A 359 10.93 -12.14 27.51
C GLY A 359 11.80 -11.89 26.28
N ALA A 360 12.89 -12.67 26.15
CA ALA A 360 13.81 -12.60 25.03
C ALA A 360 13.10 -12.84 23.68
N THR A 361 12.15 -13.78 23.64
CA THR A 361 11.34 -14.04 22.43
C THR A 361 10.50 -12.83 22.04
N CYS A 362 9.80 -12.22 23.00
CA CYS A 362 8.98 -11.04 22.74
C CYS A 362 9.83 -9.83 22.32
N TYR A 363 10.99 -9.63 22.96
CA TYR A 363 11.91 -8.55 22.61
C TYR A 363 12.51 -8.73 21.21
N ALA A 364 12.85 -9.95 20.81
CA ALA A 364 13.31 -10.25 19.44
C ALA A 364 12.24 -9.94 18.39
N LEU A 365 10.98 -10.29 18.65
CA LEU A 365 9.86 -9.93 17.78
C LEU A 365 9.69 -8.40 17.68
N PHE A 366 9.77 -7.69 18.81
CA PHE A 366 9.71 -6.23 18.84
C PHE A 366 10.81 -5.60 17.99
N LEU A 367 12.06 -6.05 18.13
CA LEU A 367 13.18 -5.55 17.35
C LEU A 367 12.98 -5.80 15.84
N GLY A 368 12.47 -6.96 15.45
CA GLY A 368 12.13 -7.28 14.06
C GLY A 368 11.06 -6.35 13.48
N HIS A 369 9.98 -6.11 14.23
CA HIS A 369 8.91 -5.22 13.79
C HIS A 369 9.35 -3.75 13.74
N ALA A 370 10.12 -3.28 14.72
CA ALA A 370 10.67 -1.92 14.74
C ALA A 370 11.59 -1.67 13.53
N THR A 371 12.45 -2.64 13.21
CA THR A 371 13.33 -2.56 12.02
C THR A 371 12.52 -2.45 10.73
N ASN A 372 11.46 -3.24 10.58
CA ASN A 372 10.57 -3.17 9.41
C ASN A 372 9.86 -1.82 9.29
N LEU A 373 9.41 -1.23 10.40
CA LEU A 373 8.80 0.11 10.39
C LEU A 373 9.79 1.16 9.90
N ILE A 374 11.01 1.17 10.44
CA ILE A 374 12.06 2.12 10.05
C ILE A 374 12.34 2.01 8.55
N GLN A 375 12.43 0.79 8.02
CA GLN A 375 12.66 0.57 6.58
C GLN A 375 11.48 1.04 5.71
N SER A 376 10.24 0.99 6.23
CA SER A 376 9.03 1.37 5.48
C SER A 376 8.77 2.88 5.43
N LEU A 377 9.23 3.64 6.44
CA LEU A 377 8.96 5.08 6.58
C LEU A 377 9.58 5.92 5.45
N ASP A 378 10.69 5.48 4.86
CA ASP A 378 11.47 6.30 3.92
C ASP A 378 11.67 5.64 2.54
N SER A 379 10.58 5.13 1.95
CA SER A 379 10.64 4.39 0.68
C SER A 379 11.19 5.21 -0.50
N SER A 380 10.70 6.43 -0.75
CA SER A 380 11.11 7.23 -1.92
C SER A 380 12.56 7.72 -1.86
N ARG A 381 13.04 8.09 -0.67
CA ARG A 381 14.46 8.48 -0.53
C ARG A 381 15.37 7.25 -0.54
N ARG A 382 14.91 6.10 -0.02
CA ARG A 382 15.64 4.83 -0.16
C ARG A 382 15.79 4.46 -1.64
N GLN A 383 14.71 4.52 -2.42
CA GLN A 383 14.77 4.29 -3.87
C GLN A 383 15.73 5.24 -4.58
N TYR A 384 15.72 6.53 -4.20
CA TYR A 384 16.70 7.50 -4.72
C TYR A 384 18.14 7.10 -4.38
N ARG A 385 18.43 6.78 -3.11
CA ARG A 385 19.76 6.33 -2.67
C ARG A 385 20.22 5.07 -3.41
N GLU A 386 19.32 4.10 -3.59
CA GLU A 386 19.60 2.88 -4.36
C GLU A 386 19.89 3.20 -5.84
N LYS A 387 19.13 4.11 -6.46
CA LYS A 387 19.34 4.55 -7.85
C LYS A 387 20.68 5.27 -8.02
N VAL A 388 21.01 6.22 -7.15
CA VAL A 388 22.29 6.95 -7.18
C VAL A 388 23.46 5.99 -6.97
N LYS A 389 23.35 5.04 -6.03
CA LYS A 389 24.38 4.02 -5.82
C LYS A 389 24.64 3.18 -7.08
N GLN A 390 23.60 2.77 -7.79
CA GLN A 390 23.77 2.06 -9.08
C GLN A 390 24.48 2.93 -10.13
N VAL A 391 24.19 4.24 -10.15
CA VAL A 391 24.88 5.19 -11.04
C VAL A 391 26.37 5.29 -10.65
N GLU A 392 26.69 5.41 -9.37
CA GLU A 392 28.07 5.43 -8.86
C GLU A 392 28.84 4.16 -9.23
N GLU A 393 28.24 2.98 -9.03
CA GLU A 393 28.80 1.69 -9.42
C GLU A 393 29.06 1.63 -10.93
N TYR A 394 28.14 2.15 -11.75
CA TYR A 394 28.32 2.25 -13.20
C TYR A 394 29.48 3.17 -13.58
N MET A 395 29.57 4.35 -12.95
CA MET A 395 30.66 5.30 -13.19
C MET A 395 32.03 4.73 -12.80
N ALA A 396 32.08 3.98 -11.69
CA ALA A 396 33.28 3.29 -11.23
C ALA A 396 33.68 2.16 -12.19
N TYR A 397 32.72 1.32 -12.59
CA TYR A 397 32.94 0.22 -13.53
C TYR A 397 33.47 0.70 -14.89
N ARG A 398 32.93 1.82 -15.39
CA ARG A 398 33.38 2.46 -16.64
C ARG A 398 34.63 3.33 -16.49
N LYS A 399 35.15 3.49 -15.27
CA LYS A 399 36.32 4.32 -14.94
C LYS A 399 36.18 5.75 -15.47
N LEU A 400 34.99 6.36 -15.31
CA LEU A 400 34.76 7.73 -15.78
C LEU A 400 35.66 8.74 -15.06
N PRO A 401 36.11 9.83 -15.73
CA PRO A 401 36.90 10.90 -15.11
C PRO A 401 36.16 11.58 -13.95
N ARG A 402 36.91 12.15 -12.99
CA ARG A 402 36.34 12.78 -11.78
C ARG A 402 35.34 13.89 -12.11
N ASP A 403 35.69 14.77 -13.04
CA ASP A 403 34.84 15.90 -13.43
C ASP A 403 33.50 15.42 -14.01
N MET A 404 33.53 14.35 -14.82
CA MET A 404 32.32 13.75 -15.37
C MET A 404 31.46 13.11 -14.28
N ARG A 405 32.08 12.47 -13.27
CA ARG A 405 31.34 11.90 -12.14
C ARG A 405 30.64 12.98 -11.33
N GLN A 406 31.34 14.07 -11.02
CA GLN A 406 30.76 15.20 -10.31
C GLN A 406 29.57 15.77 -11.08
N ARG A 407 29.72 16.01 -12.39
CA ARG A 407 28.62 16.47 -13.25
C ARG A 407 27.41 15.54 -13.22
N ILE A 408 27.61 14.23 -13.30
CA ILE A 408 26.52 13.25 -13.21
C ILE A 408 25.84 13.30 -11.85
N THR A 409 26.60 13.38 -10.75
CA THR A 409 26.03 13.46 -9.40
C THR A 409 25.18 14.72 -9.21
N GLU A 410 25.70 15.88 -9.61
CA GLU A 410 24.99 17.17 -9.55
C GLU A 410 23.71 17.14 -10.43
N TYR A 411 23.78 16.51 -11.60
CA TYR A 411 22.60 16.31 -12.46
C TYR A 411 21.51 15.51 -11.75
N PHE A 412 21.85 14.36 -11.13
CA PHE A 412 20.87 13.54 -10.41
C PHE A 412 20.30 14.25 -9.18
N GLU A 413 21.11 15.03 -8.48
CA GLU A 413 20.66 15.83 -7.34
C GLU A 413 19.64 16.89 -7.78
N HIS A 414 19.93 17.64 -8.85
CA HIS A 414 19.01 18.65 -9.38
C HIS A 414 17.73 18.02 -9.96
N ARG A 415 17.85 16.92 -10.71
CA ARG A 415 16.73 16.26 -11.41
C ARG A 415 15.71 15.61 -10.48
N TYR A 416 16.15 15.10 -9.33
CA TYR A 416 15.31 14.30 -8.42
C TYR A 416 15.16 14.91 -7.03
N GLN A 417 15.97 15.90 -6.64
CA GLN A 417 15.86 16.62 -5.36
C GLN A 417 15.78 15.67 -4.13
N GLY A 418 16.57 14.59 -4.17
CA GLY A 418 16.63 13.59 -3.11
C GLY A 418 15.47 12.59 -3.05
N LYS A 419 14.54 12.59 -4.02
CA LYS A 419 13.42 11.64 -4.11
C LYS A 419 13.24 11.13 -5.53
N PHE A 420 13.11 9.81 -5.66
CA PHE A 420 12.87 9.17 -6.95
C PHE A 420 11.42 8.70 -7.05
N PHE A 421 10.79 8.97 -8.20
CA PHE A 421 9.45 8.50 -8.55
C PHE A 421 9.45 7.99 -9.99
N ASP A 422 8.82 6.85 -10.22
CA ASP A 422 8.53 6.37 -11.56
C ASP A 422 7.23 7.01 -12.04
N GLU A 423 7.35 8.20 -12.63
CA GLU A 423 6.21 9.03 -13.00
C GLU A 423 5.33 8.39 -14.08
N GLU A 424 5.93 7.67 -15.05
CA GLU A 424 5.19 6.98 -16.11
C GLU A 424 4.29 5.88 -15.53
N LEU A 425 4.83 5.08 -14.60
CA LEU A 425 4.07 4.03 -13.92
C LEU A 425 2.95 4.63 -13.06
N ILE A 426 3.25 5.67 -12.28
CA ILE A 426 2.28 6.32 -11.39
C ILE A 426 1.13 6.94 -12.19
N LEU A 427 1.44 7.71 -13.24
CA LEU A 427 0.44 8.32 -14.10
C LEU A 427 -0.37 7.28 -14.87
N GLY A 428 0.26 6.15 -15.26
CA GLY A 428 -0.39 5.01 -15.91
C GLY A 428 -1.43 4.29 -15.05
N GLU A 429 -1.27 4.29 -13.72
CA GLU A 429 -2.26 3.74 -12.77
C GLU A 429 -3.47 4.67 -12.57
N LEU A 430 -3.35 5.95 -12.90
CA LEU A 430 -4.46 6.90 -12.77
C LEU A 430 -5.47 6.72 -13.91
N SER A 431 -6.75 7.00 -13.60
CA SER A 431 -7.78 7.13 -14.64
C SER A 431 -7.44 8.29 -15.57
N GLU A 432 -7.90 8.22 -16.83
CA GLU A 432 -7.60 9.22 -17.87
C GLU A 432 -7.87 10.65 -17.41
N LYS A 433 -9.08 10.91 -16.90
CA LYS A 433 -9.48 12.21 -16.34
C LYS A 433 -8.52 12.72 -15.26
N LEU A 434 -8.13 11.86 -14.32
CA LEU A 434 -7.28 12.27 -13.20
C LEU A 434 -5.83 12.47 -13.64
N ARG A 435 -5.38 11.70 -14.62
CA ARG A 435 -4.08 11.88 -15.25
C ARG A 435 -4.01 13.23 -15.96
N GLU A 436 -5.04 13.57 -16.74
CA GLU A 436 -5.20 14.88 -17.37
C GLU A 436 -5.16 16.01 -16.33
N ASP A 437 -5.96 15.90 -15.26
CA ASP A 437 -6.00 16.91 -14.19
C ASP A 437 -4.63 17.11 -13.52
N VAL A 438 -3.91 16.02 -13.22
CA VAL A 438 -2.57 16.08 -12.59
C VAL A 438 -1.54 16.70 -13.54
N ILE A 439 -1.54 16.29 -14.81
CA ILE A 439 -0.62 16.81 -15.81
C ILE A 439 -0.86 18.30 -16.05
N ASN A 440 -2.13 18.71 -16.23
CA ASN A 440 -2.51 20.11 -16.38
C ASN A 440 -2.12 20.94 -15.15
N TYR A 441 -2.28 20.38 -13.94
CA TYR A 441 -1.84 21.04 -12.72
C TYR A 441 -0.31 21.22 -12.68
N ASN A 442 0.47 20.20 -13.03
CA ASN A 442 1.94 20.25 -13.03
C ASN A 442 2.46 21.30 -14.02
N CYS A 443 1.83 21.42 -15.18
CA CYS A 443 2.25 22.34 -16.24
C CYS A 443 1.55 23.71 -16.19
N ARG A 444 0.71 24.00 -15.19
CA ARG A 444 -0.03 25.27 -15.09
C ARG A 444 0.87 26.51 -15.15
N SER A 445 2.06 26.42 -14.57
CA SER A 445 3.04 27.51 -14.57
C SER A 445 3.59 27.76 -15.97
N LEU A 446 3.84 26.69 -16.73
CA LEU A 446 4.29 26.75 -18.11
C LEU A 446 3.19 27.31 -19.03
N VAL A 447 1.97 26.81 -18.88
CA VAL A 447 0.81 27.26 -19.67
C VAL A 447 0.54 28.75 -19.46
N ALA A 448 0.67 29.24 -18.22
CA ALA A 448 0.50 30.65 -17.91
C ALA A 448 1.65 31.53 -18.42
N SER A 449 2.88 31.02 -18.45
CA SER A 449 4.05 31.80 -18.85
C SER A 449 4.25 31.88 -20.36
N VAL A 450 3.89 30.83 -21.10
CA VAL A 450 4.05 30.79 -22.56
C VAL A 450 2.87 31.49 -23.24
N PRO A 451 3.05 32.65 -23.90
CA PRO A 451 1.95 33.42 -24.51
C PRO A 451 1.16 32.62 -25.56
N PHE A 452 1.84 31.67 -26.21
CA PHE A 452 1.26 30.74 -27.17
C PHE A 452 0.15 29.87 -26.57
N PHE A 453 0.27 29.45 -25.31
CA PHE A 453 -0.76 28.64 -24.64
C PHE A 453 -1.82 29.50 -23.94
N ALA A 454 -1.46 30.68 -23.45
CA ALA A 454 -2.38 31.55 -22.70
C ALA A 454 -3.65 31.94 -23.49
N ASN A 455 -3.53 32.08 -24.81
CA ASN A 455 -4.62 32.46 -25.70
C ASN A 455 -5.20 31.28 -26.50
N ALA A 456 -4.78 30.05 -26.22
CA ALA A 456 -5.19 28.87 -26.96
C ALA A 456 -6.45 28.20 -26.37
N ASP A 457 -7.11 27.35 -27.16
CA ASP A 457 -8.22 26.53 -26.64
C ASP A 457 -7.71 25.55 -25.56
N SER A 458 -8.52 25.35 -24.53
CA SER A 458 -8.24 24.45 -23.42
C SER A 458 -8.01 22.99 -23.86
N ASN A 459 -8.71 22.52 -24.90
CA ASN A 459 -8.51 21.17 -25.42
C ASN A 459 -7.14 21.04 -26.08
N PHE A 460 -6.75 22.04 -26.89
CA PHE A 460 -5.41 22.11 -27.48
C PHE A 460 -4.33 22.08 -26.40
N VAL A 461 -4.47 22.89 -25.35
CA VAL A 461 -3.49 22.91 -24.24
C VAL A 461 -3.39 21.53 -23.60
N SER A 462 -4.50 20.88 -23.28
CA SER A 462 -4.49 19.54 -22.69
C SER A 462 -3.84 18.50 -23.61
N ASP A 463 -4.12 18.56 -24.92
CA ASP A 463 -3.55 17.64 -25.92
C ASP A 463 -2.04 17.81 -26.09
N VAL A 464 -1.52 19.04 -25.96
CA VAL A 464 -0.08 19.30 -25.97
C VAL A 464 0.56 18.84 -24.66
N VAL A 465 0.02 19.30 -23.53
CA VAL A 465 0.64 19.11 -22.21
C VAL A 465 0.72 17.63 -21.84
N THR A 466 -0.27 16.81 -22.21
CA THR A 466 -0.23 15.35 -22.02
C THR A 466 0.86 14.63 -22.80
N LYS A 467 1.46 15.28 -23.80
CA LYS A 467 2.55 14.74 -24.63
C LYS A 467 3.93 15.33 -24.32
N LEU A 468 4.01 16.27 -23.38
CA LEU A 468 5.26 16.88 -22.94
C LEU A 468 6.07 15.91 -22.06
N LYS A 469 7.40 15.96 -22.20
CA LYS A 469 8.33 15.22 -21.33
C LYS A 469 9.25 16.17 -20.60
N TYR A 470 9.38 16.00 -19.29
CA TYR A 470 10.25 16.82 -18.46
C TYR A 470 11.73 16.40 -18.59
N GLU A 471 12.59 17.36 -18.93
CA GLU A 471 14.03 17.21 -19.11
C GLU A 471 14.78 18.31 -18.34
N VAL A 472 16.00 18.00 -17.89
CA VAL A 472 16.87 18.93 -17.16
C VAL A 472 18.21 19.02 -17.89
N PHE A 473 18.80 20.21 -17.96
CA PHE A 473 20.11 20.46 -18.54
C PHE A 473 20.99 21.26 -17.59
N GLN A 474 22.29 20.95 -17.55
CA GLN A 474 23.26 21.66 -16.70
C GLN A 474 23.79 22.91 -17.41
N PRO A 475 24.33 23.90 -16.68
CA PRO A 475 25.02 25.05 -17.28
C PRO A 475 26.10 24.62 -18.30
N GLY A 476 26.10 25.26 -19.46
CA GLY A 476 27.06 25.03 -20.55
C GLY A 476 26.72 23.88 -21.50
N ASP A 477 25.65 23.10 -21.24
CA ASP A 477 25.21 22.02 -22.13
C ASP A 477 24.65 22.57 -23.45
N ILE A 478 25.04 21.95 -24.56
CA ILE A 478 24.47 22.25 -25.88
C ILE A 478 23.20 21.43 -26.06
N ILE A 479 22.05 22.05 -25.88
CA ILE A 479 20.71 21.44 -25.98
C ILE A 479 20.35 21.16 -27.45
N ILE A 480 20.67 22.11 -28.33
CA ILE A 480 20.50 21.99 -29.79
C ILE A 480 21.82 22.36 -30.45
N LYS A 481 22.25 21.56 -31.43
CA LYS A 481 23.42 21.85 -32.26
C LYS A 481 22.98 22.24 -33.68
N GLU A 482 23.49 23.36 -34.18
CA GLU A 482 23.25 23.82 -35.55
C GLU A 482 23.62 22.72 -36.58
N GLY A 483 22.86 22.65 -37.68
CA GLY A 483 23.10 21.70 -38.78
C GLY A 483 22.64 20.27 -38.50
N THR A 484 22.21 19.94 -37.29
CA THR A 484 21.66 18.61 -36.97
C THR A 484 20.20 18.49 -37.39
N ILE A 485 19.69 17.26 -37.49
CA ILE A 485 18.27 16.99 -37.72
C ILE A 485 17.55 17.09 -36.38
N GLY A 486 16.49 17.90 -36.31
CA GLY A 486 15.71 18.08 -35.08
C GLY A 486 14.54 17.11 -34.99
N THR A 487 14.42 16.43 -33.86
CA THR A 487 13.33 15.46 -33.59
C THR A 487 12.34 15.94 -32.52
N LYS A 488 12.62 17.07 -31.86
CA LYS A 488 11.80 17.65 -30.78
C LYS A 488 11.97 19.16 -30.65
N MET A 489 11.01 19.85 -30.04
CA MET A 489 11.15 21.23 -29.56
C MET A 489 11.13 21.27 -28.04
N TYR A 490 11.45 22.43 -27.47
CA TYR A 490 11.51 22.63 -26.03
C TYR A 490 10.74 23.88 -25.60
N PHE A 491 10.04 23.77 -24.48
CA PHE A 491 9.45 24.87 -23.73
C PHE A 491 10.24 25.08 -22.45
N ILE A 492 10.53 26.32 -22.11
CA ILE A 492 11.32 26.68 -20.93
C ILE A 492 10.38 26.89 -19.74
N GLN A 493 10.44 26.00 -18.76
CA GLN A 493 9.72 26.17 -17.50
C GLN A 493 10.50 27.10 -16.57
N GLU A 494 11.80 26.85 -16.43
CA GLU A 494 12.71 27.60 -15.55
C GLU A 494 14.13 27.53 -16.11
N GLY A 495 14.82 28.66 -16.14
CA GLY A 495 16.23 28.77 -16.55
C GLY A 495 16.42 29.64 -17.79
N VAL A 496 17.70 29.85 -18.14
CA VAL A 496 18.10 30.71 -19.26
C VAL A 496 18.94 29.94 -20.25
N VAL A 497 18.62 30.08 -21.53
CA VAL A 497 19.36 29.49 -22.65
C VAL A 497 19.82 30.56 -23.63
N ASP A 498 21.05 30.43 -24.12
CA ASP A 498 21.64 31.25 -25.16
C ASP A 498 21.42 30.62 -26.54
N ILE A 499 21.00 31.43 -27.50
CA ILE A 499 21.05 31.09 -28.92
C ILE A 499 22.43 31.51 -29.44
N VAL A 500 23.24 30.52 -29.79
CA VAL A 500 24.63 30.68 -30.23
C VAL A 500 24.73 30.45 -31.74
N MET A 501 25.29 31.43 -32.44
CA MET A 501 25.54 31.38 -33.88
C MET A 501 26.83 30.60 -34.19
N ALA A 502 27.04 30.24 -35.46
CA ALA A 502 28.22 29.49 -35.91
C ALA A 502 29.57 30.18 -35.60
N ASN A 503 29.57 31.52 -35.48
CA ASN A 503 30.74 32.31 -35.10
C ASN A 503 31.05 32.30 -33.59
N GLY A 504 30.20 31.65 -32.77
CA GLY A 504 30.33 31.59 -31.31
C GLY A 504 29.73 32.77 -30.56
N GLU A 505 29.19 33.77 -31.27
CA GLU A 505 28.50 34.90 -30.63
C GLU A 505 27.10 34.51 -30.17
N VAL A 506 26.71 35.04 -29.01
CA VAL A 506 25.35 34.89 -28.47
C VAL A 506 24.45 35.89 -29.19
N ALA A 507 23.52 35.38 -30.01
CA ALA A 507 22.58 36.23 -30.73
C ALA A 507 21.50 36.80 -29.80
N THR A 508 20.97 35.96 -28.91
CA THR A 508 19.96 36.34 -27.92
C THR A 508 19.85 35.26 -26.85
N SER A 509 19.27 35.59 -25.70
CA SER A 509 19.01 34.66 -24.61
C SER A 509 17.50 34.56 -24.36
N LEU A 510 17.01 33.35 -24.12
CA LEU A 510 15.62 33.04 -23.84
C LEU A 510 15.47 32.58 -22.39
N SER A 511 14.48 33.11 -21.70
CA SER A 511 14.14 32.78 -20.31
C SER A 511 12.78 32.07 -20.21
N ASP A 512 12.36 31.78 -18.98
CA ASP A 512 11.07 31.22 -18.57
C ASP A 512 9.89 31.74 -19.42
N GLY A 513 9.03 30.82 -19.87
CA GLY A 513 7.88 31.14 -20.74
C GLY A 513 8.21 31.25 -22.23
N SER A 514 9.49 31.19 -22.60
CA SER A 514 9.89 31.07 -24.00
C SER A 514 9.93 29.61 -24.46
N TYR A 515 9.99 29.41 -25.78
CA TYR A 515 10.18 28.11 -26.41
C TYR A 515 11.11 28.22 -27.61
N PHE A 516 11.75 27.11 -27.97
CA PHE A 516 12.71 27.07 -29.08
C PHE A 516 12.75 25.70 -29.77
N GLY A 517 13.30 25.69 -30.99
CA GLY A 517 13.48 24.48 -31.79
C GLY A 517 12.28 24.13 -32.69
N GLU A 518 11.29 25.01 -32.79
CA GLU A 518 10.08 24.86 -33.61
C GLU A 518 10.34 24.95 -35.12
N ILE A 519 11.29 25.79 -35.54
CA ILE A 519 11.55 26.09 -36.96
C ILE A 519 11.84 24.82 -37.77
N CYS A 520 12.66 23.93 -37.20
CA CYS A 520 13.06 22.67 -37.82
C CYS A 520 11.89 21.67 -37.97
N LEU A 521 10.95 21.70 -37.03
CA LEU A 521 9.76 20.83 -37.05
C LEU A 521 8.75 21.27 -38.11
N LEU A 522 8.66 22.57 -38.37
CA LEU A 522 7.76 23.14 -39.35
C LEU A 522 8.30 22.98 -40.78
N THR A 523 9.59 23.25 -40.98
CA THR A 523 10.24 23.29 -42.30
C THR A 523 10.80 21.95 -42.79
N ASN A 524 10.91 20.93 -41.92
CA ASN A 524 11.73 19.74 -42.16
C ASN A 524 13.22 20.04 -42.49
N ALA A 525 13.68 21.28 -42.29
CA ALA A 525 15.07 21.67 -42.49
C ALA A 525 15.93 21.33 -41.27
N ARG A 526 17.26 21.39 -41.42
CA ARG A 526 18.22 21.23 -40.31
C ARG A 526 18.11 22.37 -39.30
N ARG A 527 18.58 22.13 -38.07
CA ARG A 527 18.63 23.15 -37.00
C ARG A 527 19.37 24.40 -37.46
N VAL A 528 18.74 25.55 -37.31
CA VAL A 528 19.23 26.83 -37.83
C VAL A 528 20.23 27.54 -36.93
N ALA A 529 20.25 27.23 -35.64
CA ALA A 529 21.18 27.81 -34.67
C ALA A 529 21.45 26.78 -33.55
N SER A 530 22.53 26.97 -32.81
CA SER A 530 22.81 26.18 -31.61
C SER A 530 22.14 26.83 -30.40
N VAL A 531 21.73 26.03 -29.43
CA VAL A 531 21.16 26.50 -28.17
C VAL A 531 21.95 25.89 -27.02
N ARG A 532 22.47 26.75 -26.14
CA ARG A 532 23.29 26.38 -24.99
C ARG A 532 22.61 26.83 -23.71
N SER A 533 22.58 26.00 -22.67
CA SER A 533 22.11 26.42 -21.34
C SER A 533 23.11 27.36 -20.67
N GLU A 534 22.64 28.47 -20.14
CA GLU A 534 23.45 29.37 -19.30
C GLU A 534 23.35 28.94 -17.82
N THR A 535 22.13 28.64 -17.37
CA THR A 535 21.84 28.16 -16.02
C THR A 535 21.35 26.71 -16.04
N TYR A 536 21.02 26.16 -14.86
CA TYR A 536 20.25 24.92 -14.81
C TYR A 536 18.89 25.17 -15.46
N CYS A 537 18.57 24.37 -16.49
CA CYS A 537 17.35 24.56 -17.27
C CYS A 537 16.40 23.39 -17.05
N ASN A 538 15.18 23.70 -16.61
CA ASN A 538 14.05 22.79 -16.51
C ASN A 538 13.17 22.97 -17.74
N LEU A 539 13.19 22.00 -18.65
CA LEU A 539 12.55 22.09 -19.95
C LEU A 539 11.49 21.02 -20.13
N PHE A 540 10.47 21.32 -20.93
CA PHE A 540 9.53 20.33 -21.45
C PHE A 540 9.79 20.11 -22.93
N SER A 541 10.09 18.86 -23.31
CA SER A 541 10.28 18.48 -24.71
C SER A 541 9.00 17.95 -25.35
N LEU A 542 8.80 18.27 -26.64
CA LEU A 542 7.71 17.78 -27.46
C LEU A 542 8.30 17.19 -28.76
N SER A 543 8.05 15.90 -29.03
CA SER A 543 8.55 15.23 -30.23
C SER A 543 7.84 15.71 -31.50
N VAL A 544 8.51 15.54 -32.65
CA VAL A 544 7.96 15.87 -33.97
C VAL A 544 6.66 15.14 -34.29
N ASP A 545 6.56 13.85 -33.93
CA ASP A 545 5.38 13.04 -34.17
C ASP A 545 4.19 13.55 -33.35
N HIS A 546 4.43 13.89 -32.09
CA HIS A 546 3.41 14.44 -31.21
C HIS A 546 3.01 15.85 -31.63
N PHE A 547 3.99 16.67 -32.02
CA PHE A 547 3.79 18.02 -32.53
C PHE A 547 2.90 18.04 -33.77
N ASN A 548 3.21 17.23 -34.78
CA ASN A 548 2.40 17.13 -35.99
C ASN A 548 1.01 16.57 -35.68
N CYS A 549 0.92 15.51 -34.89
CA CYS A 549 -0.36 14.92 -34.48
C CYS A 549 -1.31 15.94 -33.83
N VAL A 550 -0.79 16.87 -33.01
CA VAL A 550 -1.62 17.92 -32.40
C VAL A 550 -1.93 19.02 -33.43
N LEU A 551 -0.93 19.53 -34.15
CA LEU A 551 -1.15 20.63 -35.09
C LEU A 551 -2.03 20.27 -36.30
N ASP A 552 -2.11 19.00 -36.67
CA ASP A 552 -3.03 18.51 -37.71
C ASP A 552 -4.50 18.63 -37.26
N GLN A 553 -4.76 18.57 -35.94
CA GLN A 553 -6.10 18.79 -35.38
C GLN A 553 -6.41 20.28 -35.19
N TYR A 554 -5.39 21.12 -35.03
CA TYR A 554 -5.53 22.56 -34.76
C TYR A 554 -4.77 23.41 -35.80
N PRO A 555 -5.23 23.46 -37.06
CA PRO A 555 -4.51 24.10 -38.17
C PRO A 555 -4.32 25.62 -38.00
N LEU A 556 -5.24 26.31 -37.31
CA LEU A 556 -5.08 27.73 -37.00
C LEU A 556 -3.82 27.97 -36.16
N MET A 557 -3.54 27.07 -35.22
CA MET A 557 -2.38 27.17 -34.34
C MET A 557 -1.07 26.91 -35.10
N ARG A 558 -1.10 25.97 -36.06
CA ARG A 558 0.02 25.71 -36.97
C ARG A 558 0.44 26.99 -37.70
N LYS A 559 -0.52 27.72 -38.28
CA LYS A 559 -0.27 28.98 -39.00
C LYS A 559 0.33 30.08 -38.12
N THR A 560 -0.12 30.16 -36.86
CA THR A 560 0.45 31.09 -35.87
C THR A 560 1.92 30.75 -35.60
N MET A 561 2.24 29.47 -35.41
CA MET A 561 3.63 29.04 -35.21
C MET A 561 4.52 29.30 -36.42
N GLU A 562 4.02 29.07 -37.64
CA GLU A 562 4.74 29.37 -38.88
C GLU A 562 5.06 30.86 -39.01
N THR A 563 4.11 31.72 -38.63
CA THR A 563 4.31 33.18 -38.62
C THR A 563 5.42 33.59 -37.65
N VAL A 564 5.41 33.07 -36.42
CA VAL A 564 6.45 33.34 -35.41
C VAL A 564 7.81 32.79 -35.84
N ALA A 565 7.82 31.60 -36.44
CA ALA A 565 9.03 30.97 -36.94
C ALA A 565 9.69 31.79 -38.09
N ALA A 566 8.88 32.35 -38.99
CA ALA A 566 9.35 33.24 -40.06
C ALA A 566 9.93 34.54 -39.50
N GLU A 567 9.29 35.15 -38.48
CA GLU A 567 9.80 36.35 -37.82
C GLU A 567 11.17 36.08 -37.13
N ARG A 568 11.32 34.93 -36.49
CA ARG A 568 12.57 34.51 -35.84
C ARG A 568 13.68 34.23 -36.86
N LEU A 569 13.37 33.62 -38.00
CA LEU A 569 14.33 33.42 -39.10
C LEU A 569 14.88 34.75 -39.62
N ASN A 570 14.00 35.74 -39.81
CA ASN A 570 14.38 37.09 -40.23
C ASN A 570 15.31 37.77 -39.21
N LYS A 571 15.02 37.66 -37.91
CA LYS A 571 15.86 38.20 -36.83
C LYS A 571 17.26 37.57 -36.77
N ILE A 572 17.37 36.30 -37.18
CA ILE A 572 18.64 35.55 -37.22
C ILE A 572 19.40 35.82 -38.55
N GLY A 573 18.82 36.57 -39.49
CA GLY A 573 19.46 36.90 -40.77
C GLY A 573 19.47 35.73 -41.77
N LYS A 574 18.59 34.72 -41.59
CA LYS A 574 18.44 33.58 -42.53
C LYS A 574 17.18 33.76 -43.38
N ASN A 575 17.24 33.34 -44.65
CA ASN A 575 16.16 33.56 -45.61
C ASN A 575 14.83 32.90 -45.17
N PRO A 576 13.72 33.64 -45.06
CA PRO A 576 12.43 33.13 -44.61
C PRO A 576 11.77 32.16 -45.62
N ASN A 577 12.21 32.17 -46.89
CA ASN A 577 11.69 31.30 -47.96
C ASN A 577 11.89 29.81 -47.69
N ILE A 578 12.70 29.41 -46.70
CA ILE A 578 12.82 28.02 -46.23
C ILE A 578 11.47 27.49 -45.72
N MET A 579 10.57 28.36 -45.27
CA MET A 579 9.21 27.99 -44.85
C MET A 579 8.33 27.46 -45.99
N HIS A 580 8.55 27.92 -47.23
CA HIS A 580 7.73 27.55 -48.39
C HIS A 580 8.17 26.26 -49.10
N GLN A 581 9.34 25.69 -48.76
CA GLN A 581 9.82 24.45 -49.39
C GLN A 581 8.94 23.22 -49.09
N LYS A 582 8.13 23.25 -48.02
CA LYS A 582 7.23 22.15 -47.68
C LYS A 582 6.03 22.05 -48.64
N ASP A 583 5.52 23.19 -49.11
CA ASP A 583 4.40 23.23 -50.06
C ASP A 583 4.84 22.87 -51.49
N GLU A 584 6.08 23.22 -51.87
CA GLU A 584 6.64 22.84 -53.19
C GLU A 584 7.05 21.35 -53.24
N GLN A 585 7.54 20.77 -52.14
CA GLN A 585 7.89 19.34 -52.10
C GLN A 585 6.66 18.42 -52.09
N LEU A 586 5.52 18.87 -51.56
CA LEU A 586 4.26 18.14 -51.61
C LEU A 586 3.54 18.26 -52.96
N SER A 587 3.84 19.27 -53.78
CA SER A 587 3.15 19.54 -55.05
C SER A 587 3.84 18.97 -56.29
N ASN A 588 5.13 18.59 -56.24
CA ASN A 588 5.84 18.03 -57.41
C ASN A 588 6.74 16.81 -57.07
N PRO A 589 6.18 15.66 -56.65
CA PRO A 589 6.96 14.43 -56.50
C PRO A 589 7.48 13.87 -57.83
N GLU A 590 6.76 14.07 -58.95
CA GLU A 590 7.11 13.49 -60.26
C GLU A 590 8.30 14.16 -60.95
N SER A 591 8.46 15.48 -60.78
CA SER A 591 9.55 16.25 -61.42
C SER A 591 10.93 15.90 -60.86
N ASN A 592 11.01 15.62 -59.56
CA ASN A 592 12.25 15.25 -58.88
C ASN A 592 12.71 13.84 -59.26
N THR A 593 11.77 12.89 -59.45
CA THR A 593 12.09 11.55 -59.96
C THR A 593 12.54 11.59 -61.41
N ILE A 594 11.91 12.39 -62.28
CA ILE A 594 12.30 12.50 -63.69
C ILE A 594 13.69 13.12 -63.81
N THR A 595 13.99 14.17 -63.03
CA THR A 595 15.30 14.83 -63.06
C THR A 595 16.43 13.91 -62.53
N ALA A 596 16.15 13.10 -61.51
CA ALA A 596 17.10 12.11 -61.00
C ALA A 596 17.35 10.96 -62.01
N VAL A 597 16.31 10.49 -62.70
CA VAL A 597 16.42 9.46 -63.74
C VAL A 597 17.16 10.00 -64.97
N VAL A 598 16.89 11.24 -65.39
CA VAL A 598 17.59 11.88 -66.51
C VAL A 598 19.07 12.09 -66.20
N ASN A 599 19.42 12.48 -64.97
CA ASN A 599 20.82 12.62 -64.57
C ASN A 599 21.53 11.27 -64.42
N ALA A 600 20.84 10.22 -63.98
CA ALA A 600 21.38 8.86 -63.93
C ALA A 600 21.61 8.29 -65.35
N LEU A 601 20.66 8.50 -66.26
CA LEU A 601 20.79 8.10 -67.67
C LEU A 601 21.87 8.90 -68.41
N ALA A 602 22.07 10.18 -68.06
CA ALA A 602 23.18 10.98 -68.60
C ALA A 602 24.54 10.49 -68.09
N ALA A 603 24.63 10.02 -66.84
CA ALA A 603 25.85 9.43 -66.28
C ALA A 603 26.15 8.05 -66.87
N GLU A 604 25.14 7.24 -67.18
CA GLU A 604 25.31 5.95 -67.87
C GLU A 604 25.65 6.10 -69.36
N ALA A 605 25.28 7.21 -70.00
CA ALA A 605 25.62 7.49 -71.39
C ALA A 605 27.09 7.95 -71.59
N ASP A 606 27.74 8.47 -70.55
CA ASP A 606 29.15 8.87 -70.58
C ASP A 606 30.13 7.71 -70.32
N ASP A 607 29.65 6.56 -69.80
CA ASP A 607 30.48 5.40 -69.43
C ASP A 607 30.52 4.29 -70.51
N CYS A 608 29.89 4.51 -71.66
CA CYS A 608 29.92 3.58 -72.81
C CYS A 608 30.91 4.04 -73.90
N LYS A 609 32.17 4.28 -73.53
CA LYS A 609 33.33 4.22 -74.42
C LYS A 609 34.53 3.75 -73.62
N ASP A 610 34.69 2.43 -73.51
CA ASP A 610 35.88 1.74 -73.97
C ASP A 610 35.88 0.28 -73.48
N ASP A 611 36.42 -0.55 -74.37
CA ASP A 611 37.02 -1.87 -74.17
C ASP A 611 36.14 -3.14 -74.15
N ASP A 612 36.37 -3.90 -75.23
CA ASP A 612 35.96 -5.24 -75.59
C ASP A 612 37.05 -6.28 -75.20
N MET A 613 36.65 -7.55 -75.14
CA MET A 613 37.44 -8.80 -74.91
C MET A 613 37.76 -9.14 -73.43
N ASP A 614 37.32 -10.26 -72.83
CA ASP A 614 37.43 -11.65 -73.30
C ASP A 614 36.77 -12.64 -72.30
N LEU A 615 36.27 -13.75 -72.84
CA LEU A 615 36.00 -15.09 -72.27
C LEU A 615 34.99 -15.35 -71.10
N LYS A 616 33.76 -15.71 -71.50
CA LYS A 616 32.90 -16.90 -71.23
C LYS A 616 33.04 -17.80 -69.97
N GLU A 617 31.85 -18.31 -69.61
CA GLU A 617 31.44 -19.44 -68.72
C GLU A 617 31.18 -19.06 -67.24
N ASN A 618 30.00 -19.19 -66.62
CA ASN A 618 28.82 -20.02 -66.87
C ASN A 618 27.54 -19.34 -66.36
N LEU A 619 26.53 -19.27 -67.22
CA LEU A 619 25.12 -19.08 -66.88
C LEU A 619 24.45 -20.46 -66.85
N LEU A 620 23.59 -20.71 -65.86
CA LEU A 620 22.26 -21.37 -65.98
C LEU A 620 21.91 -22.23 -64.76
N HIS A 621 21.14 -21.64 -63.85
CA HIS A 621 19.83 -22.09 -63.34
C HIS A 621 19.41 -21.01 -62.33
N GLY A 622 18.35 -20.22 -62.50
CA GLY A 622 17.08 -20.43 -63.19
C GLY A 622 15.96 -20.49 -62.15
N SER A 623 15.27 -19.35 -61.94
CA SER A 623 13.87 -19.18 -61.46
C SER A 623 13.46 -19.80 -60.09
N GLU A 624 12.61 -19.24 -59.22
CA GLU A 624 11.72 -18.08 -59.22
C GLU A 624 11.11 -17.92 -57.79
N SER A 625 10.91 -16.68 -57.38
CA SER A 625 9.75 -16.18 -56.59
C SER A 625 9.59 -16.35 -55.06
N SER A 626 9.05 -15.25 -54.51
CA SER A 626 8.26 -15.00 -53.29
C SER A 626 8.95 -14.75 -51.94
N ILE A 627 9.24 -13.46 -51.70
CA ILE A 627 8.60 -12.55 -50.71
C ILE A 627 8.18 -13.14 -49.34
N ALA A 628 8.65 -12.42 -48.30
CA ALA A 628 8.19 -12.28 -46.90
C ALA A 628 8.86 -13.19 -45.84
N GLU A 629 9.75 -12.61 -45.01
CA GLU A 629 9.59 -12.46 -43.53
C GLU A 629 10.81 -11.74 -42.87
N PRO A 630 10.78 -11.33 -41.58
CA PRO A 630 11.11 -9.95 -41.16
C PRO A 630 12.51 -9.74 -40.55
N VAL A 631 12.90 -8.47 -40.55
CA VAL A 631 14.13 -7.92 -39.95
C VAL A 631 14.16 -8.17 -38.44
N GLN A 632 14.99 -9.13 -38.03
CA GLN A 632 15.42 -9.33 -36.65
C GLN A 632 16.45 -8.26 -36.29
N THR A 633 16.15 -7.49 -35.24
CA THR A 633 16.99 -6.40 -34.74
C THR A 633 18.27 -6.97 -34.12
N ILE A 634 19.41 -6.69 -34.74
CA ILE A 634 20.75 -7.03 -34.25
C ILE A 634 21.02 -6.23 -32.96
N ARG A 635 21.13 -6.95 -31.85
CA ARG A 635 21.61 -6.45 -30.55
C ARG A 635 23.08 -6.83 -30.42
N GLU A 636 23.97 -6.00 -30.98
CA GLU A 636 25.41 -6.23 -30.87
C GLU A 636 25.89 -5.93 -29.44
N GLY A 637 26.32 -7.00 -28.75
CA GLY A 637 27.06 -6.93 -27.51
C GLY A 637 28.53 -6.59 -27.79
N LEU A 638 29.02 -5.52 -27.17
CA LEU A 638 30.44 -5.14 -27.18
C LEU A 638 31.25 -6.04 -26.21
N PRO A 639 32.53 -6.31 -26.50
CA PRO A 639 33.29 -7.40 -25.90
C PRO A 639 33.67 -7.14 -24.42
N ARG A 640 33.60 -8.22 -23.61
CA ARG A 640 34.03 -8.25 -22.20
C ARG A 640 35.57 -8.38 -22.12
N PRO A 641 36.28 -7.60 -21.29
CA PRO A 641 37.65 -7.92 -20.91
C PRO A 641 37.72 -8.93 -19.74
N ARG A 642 38.81 -9.70 -19.71
CA ARG A 642 39.06 -10.86 -18.84
C ARG A 642 39.12 -10.52 -17.36
N SER A 643 38.55 -11.41 -16.55
CA SER A 643 38.52 -11.39 -15.08
C SER A 643 39.90 -11.69 -14.48
N GLY A 644 40.48 -10.73 -13.76
CA GLY A 644 41.66 -10.97 -12.95
C GLY A 644 42.32 -9.67 -12.52
N GLU A 645 41.72 -8.98 -11.55
CA GLU A 645 42.36 -7.99 -10.65
C GLU A 645 41.29 -7.37 -9.74
N PHE A 646 40.85 -8.13 -8.74
CA PHE A 646 39.98 -7.65 -7.66
C PHE A 646 40.54 -8.14 -6.33
N ARG A 647 41.63 -7.54 -5.85
CA ARG A 647 42.09 -7.75 -4.47
C ARG A 647 43.02 -6.67 -3.88
N ALA A 648 42.96 -5.41 -4.34
CA ALA A 648 43.90 -4.38 -3.85
C ALA A 648 43.29 -3.00 -3.56
N LEU A 649 41.98 -2.89 -3.29
CA LEU A 649 41.34 -1.57 -3.04
C LEU A 649 40.52 -1.49 -1.74
N PHE A 650 40.62 -2.46 -0.83
CA PHE A 650 39.86 -2.46 0.43
C PHE A 650 40.74 -2.60 1.70
N GLU A 651 42.02 -2.22 1.65
CA GLU A 651 42.84 -2.07 2.85
C GLU A 651 43.50 -0.69 2.91
N GLY A 652 43.26 0.01 4.04
CA GLY A 652 43.84 1.31 4.43
C GLY A 652 42.88 2.49 4.21
N ASN A 653 42.52 3.33 5.17
CA ASN A 653 42.98 3.56 6.54
C ASN A 653 41.82 4.19 7.33
N THR A 654 41.58 3.73 8.55
CA THR A 654 40.97 4.55 9.62
C THR A 654 42.08 5.01 10.56
N PRO A 655 42.07 6.27 11.05
CA PRO A 655 42.95 6.66 12.14
C PRO A 655 42.63 5.88 13.43
#